data_AF-A0A7W1SCG9-F1
#
_entry.id   AF-A0A7W1SCG9-F1
#
_cell.length_a   1.000
_cell.length_b   1.000
_cell.length_c   1.000
_cell.angle_alpha   90.00
_cell.angle_beta   90.00
_cell.angle_gamma   90.00
#
_symmetry.space_group_name_H-M   'P 1'
#
loop_
_entity.id
_entity.type
_entity.pdbx_description
1 polymer ?
#
loop_
_entity_poly.entity_id
_entity_poly.type
_entity_poly.pdbx_seq_one_letter_code
_entity_poly.pdbx_strand_id
1 'polypeptide(L)'
;MNWRAGTPFQAFFHQATGFSPYGWQTLLAHEGLPDVLPVPTGLGKTEVVLAWAWRRLVAGEPEPLHLVYCLPMRSLVTQTVQRLRGYFDRLRQANLCDVAVYQLMGGDIDKEWARMPDRPWILVGTQDQLLTRALNRGYAMNRFEWPVHFGLLNNDCRWLIDEVQLMGPGLWTTSQLDWMRRKRFPSLKPCLTTWMSATLGTSFLSTTDRKRDDLGEPSSEQRAFEGTLQTMLDGDQGLAWWRSAKRPVEWWTPEKPPKTGGTKKSKPAKSPTKGVVTADTIAAAVVRYHRAGTLSLVICNTVDMARDVFRALSVTHKVLLTSRFRREDRSQHEQRLLDFDTNRKAGTLPENDPGLICVSTQVIEAGVDISAHRLWSELAPWPSMLQRLGRLNRKGDDQDARAWFWETPTEKGRGTIERIGPYESADIAGAKKLVDAFAPLSQVMSFAQTIAELNTKCQNDVSDALQPKPSPLPRALDVHGLFSTERDVHGGFTDVSAFVRGTDPDLDVTVFWREWSGDSPPRGDDVDGPPLDPATEGCPVSFVRVQKMLESSKGKAWLWDDEADRWERVNHWDIRPGMLVMLKRDVGGYDTTEGWTGDKAHDLSDVPRAGRGVALRDDSWTEIGHWSRLEDHLADARREAEQMCDALALTGHTRTAVIEASGLHDVGKAHPRWQSALPDRTAIPGALLAKTPRVLAVDVVGDADAIRQTVPQRQPGALPLPDEARRRGREDIVRLRWAIDDRLGVDELKSLRALSGVRWAGHVQFRPGLRHEVASALAMWKKYRDGGADYPALAVYLTATHHGKARTVLRSTTGQGDDVFGVRSDPSTLLLGSEQWPLDFSVAKDGAQGRWEGREFVLTGYGWTGLVADLLGPWRPEEKSEAGVVPDTEPRHLGPFALAYLEALVRVVDWRASERPSASVKLSEVRRVG
;
A
#
# COMPACT_ATOMS: atom_id res chain seq x y z
N MET A 1 -8.53 28.53 9.62
CA MET A 1 -8.00 29.09 8.35
C MET A 1 -9.18 29.64 7.58
N ASN A 2 -9.18 30.94 7.26
CA ASN A 2 -10.28 31.59 6.53
C ASN A 2 -10.03 31.46 5.01
N TRP A 3 -10.45 30.33 4.44
CA TRP A 3 -10.55 30.15 2.99
C TRP A 3 -11.59 31.14 2.46
N ARG A 4 -11.43 31.65 1.22
CA ARG A 4 -12.40 32.59 0.62
C ARG A 4 -13.76 31.92 0.40
N ALA A 5 -14.59 31.92 1.43
CA ALA A 5 -15.97 31.47 1.39
C ALA A 5 -16.71 32.12 0.22
N GLY A 6 -17.45 31.33 -0.55
CA GLY A 6 -18.27 31.80 -1.68
C GLY A 6 -17.60 31.82 -3.05
N THR A 7 -16.38 31.27 -3.22
CA THR A 7 -15.79 31.09 -4.56
C THR A 7 -16.61 30.06 -5.36
N PRO A 8 -17.18 30.40 -6.54
CA PRO A 8 -17.94 29.45 -7.36
C PRO A 8 -17.06 28.28 -7.83
N PHE A 9 -17.65 27.09 -7.98
CA PHE A 9 -16.93 25.89 -8.39
C PHE A 9 -16.20 26.06 -9.73
N GLN A 10 -16.80 26.77 -10.69
CA GLN A 10 -16.20 27.02 -12.00
C GLN A 10 -14.90 27.81 -11.89
N ALA A 11 -14.86 28.84 -11.04
CA ALA A 11 -13.66 29.64 -10.80
C ALA A 11 -12.59 28.82 -10.05
N PHE A 12 -13.00 28.03 -9.05
CA PHE A 12 -12.13 27.12 -8.33
C PHE A 12 -11.49 26.07 -9.26
N PHE A 13 -12.31 25.44 -10.11
CA PHE A 13 -11.87 24.45 -11.09
C PHE A 13 -10.93 25.05 -12.13
N HIS A 14 -11.24 26.25 -12.63
CA HIS A 14 -10.39 26.95 -13.58
C HIS A 14 -9.03 27.31 -12.96
N GLN A 15 -9.02 27.79 -11.71
CA GLN A 15 -7.76 28.05 -11.00
C GLN A 15 -6.91 26.79 -10.83
N ALA A 16 -7.55 25.65 -10.55
CA ALA A 16 -6.86 24.37 -10.38
C ALA A 16 -6.32 23.81 -11.70
N THR A 17 -7.10 23.88 -12.78
CA THR A 17 -6.84 23.12 -14.01
C THR A 17 -6.40 23.96 -15.22
N GLY A 18 -6.77 25.24 -15.26
CA GLY A 18 -6.68 26.09 -16.44
C GLY A 18 -7.81 25.90 -17.45
N PHE A 19 -8.75 24.99 -17.19
CA PHE A 19 -9.87 24.66 -18.08
C PHE A 19 -11.21 24.99 -17.44
N SER A 20 -12.27 25.04 -18.24
CA SER A 20 -13.64 25.09 -17.72
C SER A 20 -14.12 23.69 -17.37
N PRO A 21 -14.87 23.50 -16.27
CA PRO A 21 -15.43 22.19 -15.94
C PRO A 21 -16.50 21.78 -16.96
N TYR A 22 -16.60 20.48 -17.23
CA TYR A 22 -17.74 19.93 -17.96
C TYR A 22 -19.04 20.05 -17.16
N GLY A 23 -20.18 19.95 -17.85
CA GLY A 23 -21.50 20.02 -17.21
C GLY A 23 -21.66 19.00 -16.08
N TRP A 24 -21.22 17.76 -16.31
CA TRP A 24 -21.29 16.69 -15.31
C TRP A 24 -20.37 16.91 -14.09
N GLN A 25 -19.23 17.57 -14.27
CA GLN A 25 -18.32 17.90 -13.15
C GLN A 25 -18.95 18.98 -12.26
N THR A 26 -19.63 19.95 -12.88
CA THR A 26 -20.40 20.97 -12.16
C THR A 26 -21.57 20.35 -11.40
N LEU A 27 -22.29 19.41 -12.02
CA LEU A 27 -23.37 18.65 -11.38
C LEU A 27 -22.88 17.96 -10.09
N LEU A 28 -21.75 17.25 -10.15
CA LEU A 28 -21.17 16.58 -8.98
C LEU A 28 -20.77 17.53 -7.84
N ALA A 29 -20.23 18.70 -8.18
CA ALA A 29 -19.86 19.67 -7.16
C ALA A 29 -21.07 20.15 -6.35
N HIS A 30 -22.22 20.33 -7.00
CA HIS A 30 -23.44 20.83 -6.36
C HIS A 30 -24.28 19.72 -5.71
N GLU A 31 -24.54 18.62 -6.43
CA GLU A 31 -25.41 17.52 -5.94
C GLU A 31 -24.69 16.54 -5.01
N GLY A 32 -23.35 16.55 -5.00
CA GLY A 32 -22.54 15.63 -4.21
C GLY A 32 -22.09 14.39 -4.98
N LEU A 33 -21.23 13.61 -4.34
CA LEU A 33 -20.63 12.42 -4.94
C LEU A 33 -21.55 11.20 -4.76
N PRO A 34 -22.03 10.58 -5.86
CA PRO A 34 -22.93 9.43 -5.81
C PRO A 34 -22.21 8.15 -5.34
N ASP A 35 -22.97 7.09 -5.06
CA ASP A 35 -22.39 5.76 -4.81
C ASP A 35 -21.75 5.22 -6.11
N VAL A 36 -22.41 5.37 -7.26
CA VAL A 36 -21.86 4.96 -8.57
C VAL A 36 -21.79 6.15 -9.52
N LEU A 37 -20.64 6.33 -10.19
CA LEU A 37 -20.42 7.40 -11.16
C LEU A 37 -20.13 6.83 -12.56
N PRO A 38 -21.15 6.74 -13.43
CA PRO A 38 -21.01 6.13 -14.75
C PRO A 38 -20.52 7.11 -15.83
N VAL A 39 -19.26 7.53 -15.73
CA VAL A 39 -18.65 8.47 -16.69
C VAL A 39 -17.66 7.75 -17.63
N PRO A 40 -17.80 7.89 -18.97
CA PRO A 40 -16.87 7.33 -19.95
C PRO A 40 -15.39 7.67 -19.73
N THR A 41 -14.50 6.79 -20.19
CA THR A 41 -13.06 7.02 -20.14
C THR A 41 -12.66 8.21 -21.02
N GLY A 42 -11.69 8.99 -20.53
CA GLY A 42 -11.17 10.15 -21.24
C GLY A 42 -11.91 11.47 -20.99
N LEU A 43 -12.94 11.49 -20.15
CA LEU A 43 -13.74 12.70 -19.86
C LEU A 43 -13.32 13.48 -18.61
N GLY A 44 -12.15 13.21 -18.03
CA GLY A 44 -11.67 13.93 -16.84
C GLY A 44 -12.30 13.44 -15.53
N LYS A 45 -12.39 12.12 -15.33
CA LYS A 45 -12.84 11.50 -14.07
C LYS A 45 -11.95 11.87 -12.89
N THR A 46 -10.65 12.05 -13.12
CA THR A 46 -9.68 12.39 -12.08
C THR A 46 -10.03 13.69 -11.35
N GLU A 47 -10.63 14.65 -12.04
CA GLU A 47 -11.04 15.94 -11.49
C GLU A 47 -12.23 15.87 -10.51
N VAL A 48 -12.86 14.70 -10.31
CA VAL A 48 -13.86 14.49 -9.23
C VAL A 48 -13.29 14.86 -7.86
N VAL A 49 -11.98 14.72 -7.67
CA VAL A 49 -11.26 15.15 -6.45
C VAL A 49 -11.44 16.65 -6.18
N LEU A 50 -11.56 17.48 -7.22
CA LEU A 50 -11.79 18.92 -7.07
C LEU A 50 -13.21 19.23 -6.58
N ALA A 51 -14.20 18.41 -6.97
CA ALA A 51 -15.56 18.52 -6.45
C ALA A 51 -15.59 18.22 -4.95
N TRP A 52 -14.93 17.13 -4.50
CA TRP A 52 -14.78 16.85 -3.07
C TRP A 52 -14.09 18.00 -2.33
N ALA A 53 -12.95 18.48 -2.83
CA ALA A 53 -12.17 19.53 -2.16
C ALA A 53 -12.97 20.84 -2.06
N TRP A 54 -13.67 21.24 -3.12
CA TRP A 54 -14.52 22.43 -3.11
C TRP A 54 -15.68 22.27 -2.13
N ARG A 55 -16.40 21.14 -2.17
CA ARG A 55 -17.51 20.86 -1.25
C ARG A 55 -17.06 20.96 0.20
N ARG A 56 -15.97 20.29 0.56
CA ARG A 56 -15.46 20.23 1.94
C ARG A 56 -14.87 21.55 2.41
N LEU A 57 -14.01 22.18 1.61
CA LEU A 57 -13.13 23.26 2.07
C LEU A 57 -13.62 24.67 1.70
N VAL A 58 -14.50 24.79 0.70
CA VAL A 58 -14.99 26.07 0.18
C VAL A 58 -16.48 26.25 0.44
N ALA A 59 -17.30 25.23 0.12
CA ALA A 59 -18.75 25.27 0.32
C ALA A 59 -19.17 24.92 1.75
N GLY A 60 -18.33 24.20 2.51
CA GLY A 60 -18.63 23.78 3.89
C GLY A 60 -19.62 22.63 3.98
N GLU A 61 -19.79 21.86 2.90
CA GLU A 61 -20.67 20.69 2.83
C GLU A 61 -20.13 19.52 3.69
N PRO A 62 -21.01 18.63 4.19
CA PRO A 62 -20.65 17.52 5.05
C PRO A 62 -19.98 16.37 4.27
N GLU A 63 -18.73 16.59 3.85
CA GLU A 63 -17.86 15.57 3.26
C GLU A 63 -16.83 15.05 4.29
N PRO A 64 -16.38 13.79 4.19
CA PRO A 64 -15.26 13.28 4.98
C PRO A 64 -14.00 14.13 4.80
N LEU A 65 -13.18 14.22 5.85
CA LEU A 65 -11.98 15.06 5.90
C LEU A 65 -10.89 14.60 4.92
N HIS A 66 -10.81 13.30 4.66
CA HIS A 66 -9.79 12.71 3.80
C HIS A 66 -10.38 12.13 2.53
N LEU A 67 -9.57 12.06 1.47
CA LEU A 67 -9.93 11.37 0.24
C LEU A 67 -8.92 10.27 -0.09
N VAL A 68 -9.43 9.08 -0.37
CA VAL A 68 -8.64 7.92 -0.80
C VAL A 68 -8.99 7.62 -2.25
N TYR A 69 -8.02 7.70 -3.15
CA TYR A 69 -8.18 7.41 -4.58
C TYR A 69 -7.54 6.07 -4.90
N CYS A 70 -8.38 5.05 -5.10
CA CYS A 70 -7.97 3.66 -5.32
C CYS A 70 -7.92 3.32 -6.81
N LEU A 71 -6.78 2.80 -7.26
CA LEU A 71 -6.50 2.46 -8.65
C LEU A 71 -6.05 1.00 -8.80
N PRO A 72 -6.41 0.29 -9.88
CA PRO A 72 -6.06 -1.12 -10.05
C PRO A 72 -4.58 -1.36 -10.40
N MET A 73 -3.89 -0.34 -10.94
CA MET A 73 -2.54 -0.46 -11.51
C MET A 73 -1.60 0.64 -11.01
N ARG A 74 -0.30 0.32 -10.99
CA ARG A 74 0.78 1.21 -10.50
C ARG A 74 0.98 2.47 -11.36
N SER A 75 1.01 2.34 -12.68
CA SER A 75 1.21 3.45 -13.63
C SER A 75 0.19 4.59 -13.44
N LEU A 76 -1.09 4.23 -13.24
CA LEU A 76 -2.18 5.18 -12.97
C LEU A 76 -1.88 6.05 -11.74
N VAL A 77 -1.29 5.49 -10.69
CA VAL A 77 -1.08 6.17 -9.42
C VAL A 77 -0.12 7.34 -9.62
N THR A 78 1.06 7.10 -10.19
CA THR A 78 2.08 8.14 -10.36
C THR A 78 1.57 9.29 -11.22
N GLN A 79 0.90 8.98 -12.33
CA GLN A 79 0.31 10.02 -13.18
C GLN A 79 -0.76 10.83 -12.44
N THR A 80 -1.64 10.15 -11.70
CA THR A 80 -2.71 10.79 -10.93
C THR A 80 -2.14 11.69 -9.84
N VAL A 81 -1.13 11.21 -9.10
CA VAL A 81 -0.45 11.99 -8.06
C VAL A 81 0.19 13.24 -8.62
N GLN A 82 0.97 13.13 -9.72
CA GLN A 82 1.61 14.29 -10.35
C GLN A 82 0.57 15.33 -10.80
N ARG A 83 -0.52 14.86 -11.43
CA ARG A 83 -1.62 15.73 -11.89
C ARG A 83 -2.29 16.44 -10.71
N LEU A 84 -2.66 15.70 -9.66
CA LEU A 84 -3.31 16.26 -8.48
C LEU A 84 -2.38 17.20 -7.69
N ARG A 85 -1.09 16.87 -7.52
CA ARG A 85 -0.10 17.78 -6.91
C ARG A 85 -0.09 19.13 -7.63
N GLY A 86 -0.02 19.12 -8.96
CA GLY A 86 -0.07 20.35 -9.77
C GLY A 86 -1.35 21.17 -9.57
N TYR A 87 -2.50 20.52 -9.35
CA TYR A 87 -3.77 21.21 -9.06
C TYR A 87 -3.75 21.87 -7.68
N PHE A 88 -3.39 21.11 -6.65
CA PHE A 88 -3.39 21.61 -5.28
C PHE A 88 -2.27 22.61 -5.01
N ASP A 89 -1.15 22.56 -5.73
CA ASP A 89 -0.12 23.59 -5.67
C ASP A 89 -0.62 24.93 -6.23
N ARG A 90 -1.35 24.93 -7.35
CA ARG A 90 -1.97 26.14 -7.90
C ARG A 90 -3.06 26.70 -6.97
N LEU A 91 -3.86 25.83 -6.35
CA LEU A 91 -4.87 26.24 -5.39
C LEU A 91 -4.25 26.80 -4.10
N ARG A 92 -3.15 26.21 -3.62
CA ARG A 92 -2.37 26.72 -2.48
C ARG A 92 -1.78 28.09 -2.78
N GLN A 93 -1.17 28.29 -3.96
CA GLN A 93 -0.64 29.58 -4.39
C GLN A 93 -1.73 30.67 -4.50
N ALA A 94 -2.95 30.27 -4.89
CA ALA A 94 -4.11 31.16 -4.92
C ALA A 94 -4.79 31.36 -3.54
N ASN A 95 -4.25 30.72 -2.48
CA ASN A 95 -4.81 30.72 -1.12
C ASN A 95 -6.28 30.27 -1.07
N LEU A 96 -6.65 29.29 -1.92
CA LEU A 96 -8.00 28.72 -1.98
C LEU A 96 -8.15 27.48 -1.09
N CYS A 97 -7.15 26.59 -1.06
CA CYS A 97 -7.09 25.48 -0.13
C CYS A 97 -5.64 24.99 0.04
N ASP A 98 -5.39 24.26 1.14
CA ASP A 98 -4.12 23.56 1.39
C ASP A 98 -4.41 22.09 1.68
N VAL A 99 -4.15 21.24 0.68
CA VAL A 99 -4.33 19.78 0.75
C VAL A 99 -3.07 19.13 0.23
N ALA A 100 -2.50 18.21 1.02
CA ALA A 100 -1.36 17.40 0.61
C ALA A 100 -1.83 16.18 -0.18
N VAL A 101 -1.09 15.84 -1.24
CA VAL A 101 -1.34 14.66 -2.09
C VAL A 101 -0.22 13.66 -1.90
N TYR A 102 -0.58 12.48 -1.39
CA TYR A 102 0.30 11.40 -1.04
C TYR A 102 0.13 10.19 -1.95
N GLN A 103 1.22 9.47 -2.13
CA GLN A 103 1.33 8.29 -2.98
C GLN A 103 1.50 7.01 -2.14
N LEU A 104 0.72 5.98 -2.46
CA LEU A 104 0.76 4.67 -1.81
C LEU A 104 0.74 3.53 -2.83
N MET A 105 1.92 3.19 -3.37
CA MET A 105 2.08 2.11 -4.34
C MET A 105 3.25 1.21 -3.96
N GLY A 106 3.22 -0.05 -4.41
CA GLY A 106 4.34 -0.97 -4.16
C GLY A 106 5.62 -0.40 -4.74
N GLY A 107 6.53 -0.02 -3.85
CA GLY A 107 7.77 0.64 -4.21
C GLY A 107 7.88 2.11 -3.77
N ASP A 108 6.75 2.83 -3.65
CA ASP A 108 6.68 4.25 -3.25
C ASP A 108 5.58 4.48 -2.23
N ILE A 109 5.96 4.70 -0.98
CA ILE A 109 5.02 4.80 0.13
C ILE A 109 5.35 6.09 0.89
N ASP A 110 4.55 7.13 0.64
CA ASP A 110 4.54 8.30 1.51
C ASP A 110 4.04 7.89 2.88
N LYS A 111 4.78 8.24 3.94
CA LYS A 111 4.43 7.90 5.34
C LYS A 111 3.83 9.07 6.12
N GLU A 112 4.01 10.29 5.61
CA GLU A 112 3.63 11.53 6.30
C GLU A 112 2.12 11.70 6.47
N TRP A 113 1.30 11.15 5.56
CA TRP A 113 -0.16 11.29 5.64
C TRP A 113 -0.74 10.73 6.93
N ALA A 114 -0.20 9.60 7.41
CA ALA A 114 -0.67 8.96 8.63
C ALA A 114 -0.43 9.83 9.87
N ARG A 115 0.49 10.79 9.80
CA ARG A 115 0.81 11.74 10.87
C ARG A 115 -0.16 12.91 10.92
N MET A 116 -1.07 13.06 9.96
CA MET A 116 -1.96 14.22 9.82
C MET A 116 -3.45 13.84 9.76
N PRO A 117 -3.98 13.10 10.76
CA PRO A 117 -5.40 12.72 10.78
C PRO A 117 -6.34 13.93 10.96
N ASP A 118 -5.86 15.03 11.53
CA ASP A 118 -6.58 16.28 11.79
C ASP A 118 -6.54 17.28 10.61
N ARG A 119 -5.91 16.94 9.49
CA ARG A 119 -5.79 17.81 8.30
C ARG A 119 -6.27 17.10 7.04
N PRO A 120 -6.86 17.84 6.07
CA PRO A 120 -7.28 17.23 4.82
C PRO A 120 -6.08 16.73 4.02
N TRP A 121 -6.18 15.51 3.50
CA TRP A 121 -5.21 14.93 2.61
C TRP A 121 -5.88 14.04 1.56
N ILE A 122 -5.18 13.87 0.45
CA ILE A 122 -5.53 12.94 -0.61
C ILE A 122 -4.48 11.84 -0.65
N LEU A 123 -4.92 10.59 -0.53
CA LEU A 123 -4.07 9.42 -0.66
C LEU A 123 -4.43 8.68 -1.96
N VAL A 124 -3.52 8.70 -2.92
CA VAL A 124 -3.67 7.95 -4.18
C VAL A 124 -2.85 6.69 -4.09
N GLY A 125 -3.46 5.54 -4.33
CA GLY A 125 -2.75 4.27 -4.20
C GLY A 125 -3.30 3.14 -5.03
N THR A 126 -2.55 2.05 -5.10
CA THR A 126 -3.03 0.84 -5.77
C THR A 126 -4.02 0.10 -4.87
N GLN A 127 -4.94 -0.66 -5.48
CA GLN A 127 -5.86 -1.52 -4.76
C GLN A 127 -5.12 -2.47 -3.80
N ASP A 128 -3.98 -3.00 -4.22
CA ASP A 128 -3.17 -3.90 -3.39
C ASP A 128 -2.67 -3.20 -2.13
N GLN A 129 -2.19 -1.96 -2.23
CA GLN A 129 -1.67 -1.24 -1.07
C GLN A 129 -2.80 -0.70 -0.18
N LEU A 130 -3.88 -0.22 -0.77
CA LEU A 130 -4.99 0.38 -0.04
C LEU A 130 -5.90 -0.66 0.61
N LEU A 131 -6.34 -1.69 -0.12
CA LEU A 131 -7.28 -2.68 0.40
C LEU A 131 -6.62 -3.57 1.45
N THR A 132 -5.36 -3.95 1.28
CA THR A 132 -4.66 -4.75 2.30
C THR A 132 -4.51 -3.99 3.62
N ARG A 133 -4.27 -2.68 3.57
CA ARG A 133 -4.28 -1.81 4.76
C ARG A 133 -5.67 -1.62 5.34
N ALA A 134 -6.68 -1.45 4.49
CA ALA A 134 -8.07 -1.40 4.91
C ALA A 134 -8.58 -2.75 5.49
N LEU A 135 -7.83 -3.85 5.31
CA LEU A 135 -8.05 -5.17 5.89
C LEU A 135 -7.03 -5.52 7.02
N ASN A 136 -6.29 -4.54 7.54
CA ASN A 136 -5.31 -4.73 8.63
C ASN A 136 -4.18 -5.72 8.31
N ARG A 137 -3.80 -5.84 7.03
CA ARG A 137 -2.73 -6.72 6.52
C ARG A 137 -1.87 -5.99 5.48
N GLY A 138 -1.54 -4.73 5.77
CA GLY A 138 -0.87 -3.85 4.81
C GLY A 138 0.40 -4.46 4.23
N TYR A 139 0.46 -4.54 2.90
CA TYR A 139 1.64 -5.06 2.21
C TYR A 139 2.84 -4.12 2.31
N ALA A 140 4.05 -4.71 2.35
CA ALA A 140 5.32 -3.99 2.43
C ALA A 140 5.42 -2.97 3.58
N MET A 141 4.73 -3.22 4.70
CA MET A 141 4.83 -2.41 5.92
C MET A 141 4.92 -3.30 7.15
N ASN A 142 5.38 -2.73 8.26
CA ASN A 142 5.51 -3.44 9.52
C ASN A 142 4.12 -3.80 10.07
N ARG A 143 3.97 -5.01 10.63
CA ARG A 143 2.71 -5.46 11.25
C ARG A 143 2.25 -4.59 12.40
N PHE A 144 3.20 -3.97 13.10
CA PHE A 144 2.88 -3.05 14.21
C PHE A 144 2.33 -1.71 13.72
N GLU A 145 2.47 -1.39 12.43
CA GLU A 145 1.89 -0.20 11.81
C GLU A 145 0.55 -0.48 11.12
N TRP A 146 0.17 -1.75 10.90
CA TRP A 146 -1.09 -2.13 10.27
C TRP A 146 -2.31 -1.46 10.93
N PRO A 147 -2.45 -1.45 12.27
CA PRO A 147 -3.62 -0.88 12.93
C PRO A 147 -3.79 0.62 12.66
N VAL A 148 -2.68 1.36 12.53
CA VAL A 148 -2.70 2.80 12.24
C VAL A 148 -3.34 3.04 10.88
N HIS A 149 -2.82 2.38 9.83
CA HIS A 149 -3.35 2.54 8.48
C HIS A 149 -4.78 1.99 8.38
N PHE A 150 -5.07 0.87 9.04
CA PHE A 150 -6.39 0.26 9.08
C PHE A 150 -7.45 1.18 9.71
N GLY A 151 -7.12 1.81 10.84
CA GLY A 151 -7.99 2.77 11.52
C GLY A 151 -8.25 4.00 10.66
N LEU A 152 -7.19 4.64 10.14
CA LEU A 152 -7.29 5.86 9.34
C LEU A 152 -8.04 5.64 8.01
N LEU A 153 -7.83 4.52 7.34
CA LEU A 153 -8.46 4.24 6.05
C LEU A 153 -9.95 3.84 6.15
N ASN A 154 -10.40 3.44 7.34
CA ASN A 154 -11.79 3.05 7.58
C ASN A 154 -12.63 4.12 8.31
N ASN A 155 -12.07 5.30 8.60
CA ASN A 155 -12.75 6.41 9.27
C ASN A 155 -12.47 7.73 8.55
N ASP A 156 -13.47 8.62 8.51
CA ASP A 156 -13.35 9.98 7.96
C ASP A 156 -12.78 10.08 6.52
N CYS A 157 -13.04 9.07 5.70
CA CYS A 157 -12.52 8.96 4.33
C CYS A 157 -13.62 8.91 3.28
N ARG A 158 -13.46 9.66 2.18
CA ARG A 158 -14.15 9.45 0.90
C ARG A 158 -13.28 8.57 0.01
N TRP A 159 -13.73 7.35 -0.26
CA TRP A 159 -13.09 6.43 -1.19
C TRP A 159 -13.60 6.66 -2.61
N LEU A 160 -12.71 6.99 -3.53
CA LEU A 160 -12.96 6.95 -4.96
C LEU A 160 -12.32 5.68 -5.51
N ILE A 161 -13.15 4.81 -6.09
CA ILE A 161 -12.71 3.57 -6.69
C ILE A 161 -12.74 3.74 -8.21
N ASP A 162 -11.58 3.87 -8.84
CA ASP A 162 -11.48 4.12 -10.27
C ASP A 162 -11.10 2.86 -11.04
N GLU A 163 -11.48 2.80 -12.31
CA GLU A 163 -11.25 1.68 -13.22
C GLU A 163 -11.70 0.34 -12.61
N VAL A 164 -12.89 0.33 -11.99
CA VAL A 164 -13.45 -0.80 -11.22
C VAL A 164 -13.46 -2.12 -11.99
N GLN A 165 -13.57 -2.07 -13.31
CA GLN A 165 -13.57 -3.25 -14.18
C GLN A 165 -12.24 -4.01 -14.17
N LEU A 166 -11.16 -3.41 -13.68
CA LEU A 166 -9.84 -4.02 -13.56
C LEU A 166 -9.52 -4.45 -12.12
N MET A 167 -10.47 -4.34 -11.19
CA MET A 167 -10.25 -4.64 -9.77
C MET A 167 -10.52 -6.09 -9.37
N GLY A 168 -11.29 -6.84 -10.17
CA GLY A 168 -11.62 -8.23 -9.85
C GLY A 168 -12.19 -8.37 -8.41
N PRO A 169 -11.60 -9.21 -7.54
CA PRO A 169 -12.04 -9.38 -6.16
C PRO A 169 -11.98 -8.09 -5.32
N GLY A 170 -11.03 -7.20 -5.61
CA GLY A 170 -10.93 -5.91 -4.95
C GLY A 170 -12.21 -5.07 -5.03
N LEU A 171 -12.97 -5.19 -6.14
CA LEU A 171 -14.25 -4.51 -6.29
C LEU A 171 -15.28 -5.00 -5.27
N TRP A 172 -15.45 -6.32 -5.16
CA TRP A 172 -16.38 -6.94 -4.20
C TRP A 172 -15.98 -6.65 -2.75
N THR A 173 -14.68 -6.59 -2.48
CA THR A 173 -14.15 -6.18 -1.18
C THR A 173 -14.51 -4.74 -0.84
N THR A 174 -14.43 -3.81 -1.81
CA THR A 174 -14.82 -2.41 -1.55
C THR A 174 -16.30 -2.27 -1.23
N SER A 175 -17.20 -2.98 -1.93
CA SER A 175 -18.65 -2.93 -1.63
C SER A 175 -18.99 -3.52 -0.27
N GLN A 176 -18.28 -4.56 0.12
CA GLN A 176 -18.47 -5.20 1.42
C GLN A 176 -17.88 -4.37 2.57
N LEU A 177 -16.71 -3.76 2.40
CA LEU A 177 -16.15 -2.82 3.40
C LEU A 177 -17.03 -1.58 3.56
N ASP A 178 -17.63 -1.08 2.48
CA ASP A 178 -18.62 0.00 2.54
C ASP A 178 -19.84 -0.40 3.40
N TRP A 179 -20.40 -1.59 3.17
CA TRP A 179 -21.48 -2.12 4.00
C TRP A 179 -21.06 -2.25 5.48
N MET A 180 -19.88 -2.81 5.74
CA MET A 180 -19.39 -2.98 7.10
C MET A 180 -19.29 -1.64 7.84
N ARG A 181 -18.73 -0.62 7.19
CA ARG A 181 -18.59 0.74 7.75
C ARG A 181 -19.94 1.42 8.01
N ARG A 182 -20.98 1.10 7.23
CA ARG A 182 -22.32 1.68 7.38
C ARG A 182 -23.21 0.93 8.38
N LYS A 183 -23.07 -0.39 8.50
CA LYS A 183 -24.06 -1.25 9.19
C LYS A 183 -23.48 -2.14 10.29
N ARG A 184 -22.35 -2.81 10.05
CA ARG A 184 -21.83 -3.87 10.95
C ARG A 184 -20.84 -3.36 11.99
N PHE A 185 -19.92 -2.50 11.58
CA PHE A 185 -18.85 -1.90 12.37
C PHE A 185 -18.86 -0.39 12.10
N PRO A 186 -19.82 0.36 12.66
CA PRO A 186 -19.93 1.79 12.39
C PRO A 186 -18.62 2.52 12.66
N SER A 187 -18.13 3.27 11.68
CA SER A 187 -16.96 4.13 11.86
C SER A 187 -17.29 5.33 12.76
N LEU A 188 -16.31 5.87 13.48
CA LEU A 188 -16.52 7.05 14.36
C LEU A 188 -16.87 8.32 13.59
N LYS A 189 -16.42 8.39 12.33
CA LYS A 189 -16.69 9.46 11.39
C LYS A 189 -17.15 8.85 10.05
N PRO A 190 -17.97 9.55 9.25
CA PRO A 190 -18.46 9.02 7.98
C PRO A 190 -17.32 8.52 7.08
N CYS A 191 -17.47 7.32 6.54
CA CYS A 191 -16.56 6.76 5.57
C CYS A 191 -17.37 6.25 4.37
N LEU A 192 -17.22 6.92 3.23
CA LEU A 192 -18.14 6.80 2.09
C LEU A 192 -17.39 6.34 0.84
N THR A 193 -18.06 5.64 -0.07
CA THR A 193 -17.42 5.06 -1.27
C THR A 193 -18.15 5.48 -2.53
N THR A 194 -17.40 5.86 -3.57
CA THR A 194 -17.89 6.18 -4.91
C THR A 194 -17.17 5.30 -5.94
N TRP A 195 -17.90 4.46 -6.67
CA TRP A 195 -17.38 3.59 -7.71
C TRP A 195 -17.50 4.25 -9.08
N MET A 196 -16.38 4.53 -9.74
CA MET A 196 -16.34 5.19 -11.04
C MET A 196 -16.22 4.14 -12.15
N SER A 197 -17.27 4.00 -12.97
CA SER A 197 -17.35 2.94 -13.99
C SER A 197 -18.22 3.28 -15.18
N ALA A 198 -17.66 3.33 -16.38
CA ALA A 198 -18.45 3.49 -17.60
C ALA A 198 -19.01 2.17 -18.16
N THR A 199 -18.38 1.04 -17.82
CA THR A 199 -18.53 -0.22 -18.57
C THR A 199 -18.79 -1.41 -17.66
N LEU A 200 -19.13 -1.22 -16.39
CA LEU A 200 -19.35 -2.34 -15.47
C LEU A 200 -20.76 -2.26 -14.89
N GLY A 201 -21.45 -3.41 -14.85
CA GLY A 201 -22.73 -3.53 -14.15
C GLY A 201 -22.60 -3.34 -12.62
N THR A 202 -23.73 -3.09 -11.96
CA THR A 202 -23.81 -2.82 -10.50
C THR A 202 -23.99 -4.07 -9.64
N SER A 203 -23.95 -5.28 -10.21
CA SER A 203 -24.22 -6.54 -9.49
C SER A 203 -23.26 -6.83 -8.33
N PHE A 204 -22.08 -6.19 -8.30
CA PHE A 204 -21.14 -6.25 -7.17
C PHE A 204 -21.67 -5.57 -5.89
N LEU A 205 -22.70 -4.72 -5.99
CA LEU A 205 -23.41 -4.14 -4.85
C LEU A 205 -24.39 -5.14 -4.22
N SER A 206 -24.77 -6.18 -4.96
CA SER A 206 -25.83 -7.12 -4.59
C SER A 206 -25.31 -8.32 -3.79
N THR A 207 -24.37 -8.08 -2.86
CA THR A 207 -23.85 -9.11 -1.95
C THR A 207 -24.93 -9.59 -0.97
N THR A 208 -24.76 -10.77 -0.37
CA THR A 208 -25.72 -11.34 0.58
C THR A 208 -26.03 -10.39 1.74
N ASP A 209 -25.00 -9.81 2.36
CA ASP A 209 -25.15 -8.90 3.49
C ASP A 209 -25.80 -7.57 3.07
N ARG A 210 -25.42 -7.03 1.90
CA ARG A 210 -26.01 -5.80 1.37
C ARG A 210 -27.49 -5.99 1.02
N LYS A 211 -27.86 -7.13 0.44
CA LYS A 211 -29.27 -7.47 0.18
C LYS A 211 -30.09 -7.58 1.45
N ARG A 212 -29.53 -8.16 2.52
CA ARG A 212 -30.21 -8.29 3.81
C ARG A 212 -30.57 -6.93 4.42
N ASP A 213 -29.72 -5.92 4.20
CA ASP A 213 -29.87 -4.59 4.80
C ASP A 213 -30.32 -3.52 3.77
N ASP A 214 -31.00 -3.93 2.70
CA ASP A 214 -31.57 -3.06 1.65
C ASP A 214 -30.56 -2.14 0.92
N LEU A 215 -29.32 -2.60 0.78
CA LEU A 215 -28.21 -1.92 0.09
C LEU A 215 -27.74 -2.66 -1.18
N GLY A 216 -28.50 -3.68 -1.60
CA GLY A 216 -28.17 -4.57 -2.72
C GLY A 216 -28.43 -3.97 -4.11
N GLU A 217 -29.21 -2.89 -4.18
CA GLU A 217 -29.59 -2.21 -5.42
C GLU A 217 -29.29 -0.70 -5.31
N PRO A 218 -29.05 0.00 -6.42
CA PRO A 218 -28.96 1.46 -6.43
C PRO A 218 -30.19 2.11 -5.80
N SER A 219 -29.98 3.17 -5.01
CA SER A 219 -31.09 3.92 -4.40
C SER A 219 -31.92 4.68 -5.45
N SER A 220 -33.08 5.20 -5.04
CA SER A 220 -33.90 6.10 -5.88
C SER A 220 -33.12 7.34 -6.31
N GLU A 221 -32.35 7.92 -5.39
CA GLU A 221 -31.53 9.11 -5.62
C GLU A 221 -30.41 8.80 -6.60
N GLN A 222 -29.77 7.64 -6.47
CA GLN A 222 -28.74 7.17 -7.40
C GLN A 222 -29.29 7.05 -8.83
N ARG A 223 -30.47 6.43 -9.02
CA ARG A 223 -31.09 6.30 -10.35
C ARG A 223 -31.49 7.65 -10.95
N ALA A 224 -31.99 8.57 -10.13
CA ALA A 224 -32.33 9.93 -10.56
C ALA A 224 -31.07 10.72 -10.98
N PHE A 225 -29.98 10.57 -10.22
CA PHE A 225 -28.68 11.15 -10.55
C PHE A 225 -28.17 10.62 -11.91
N GLU A 226 -28.24 9.31 -12.15
CA GLU A 226 -27.79 8.69 -13.40
C GLU A 226 -28.56 9.22 -14.62
N GLY A 227 -29.89 9.37 -14.53
CA GLY A 227 -30.70 9.94 -15.61
C GLY A 227 -30.31 11.40 -15.92
N THR A 228 -30.02 12.18 -14.89
CA THR A 228 -29.56 13.57 -15.03
C THR A 228 -28.15 13.64 -15.63
N LEU A 229 -27.25 12.77 -15.19
CA LEU A 229 -25.90 12.65 -15.71
C LEU A 229 -25.89 12.29 -17.20
N GLN A 230 -26.71 11.31 -17.61
CA GLN A 230 -26.80 10.90 -19.01
C GLN A 230 -27.26 12.06 -19.90
N THR A 231 -28.30 12.78 -19.47
CA THR A 231 -28.81 13.96 -20.18
C THR A 231 -27.73 15.03 -20.37
N MET A 232 -26.91 15.26 -19.32
CA MET A 232 -25.78 16.20 -19.38
C MET A 232 -24.70 15.75 -20.35
N LEU A 233 -24.31 14.46 -20.33
CA LEU A 233 -23.27 13.92 -21.20
C LEU A 233 -23.66 14.00 -22.68
N ASP A 234 -24.92 13.73 -23.01
CA ASP A 234 -25.41 13.78 -24.39
C ASP A 234 -25.50 15.22 -24.94
N GLY A 235 -25.84 16.16 -24.07
CA GLY A 235 -26.00 17.58 -24.38
C GLY A 235 -24.70 18.39 -24.42
N ASP A 236 -23.60 17.93 -23.83
CA ASP A 236 -22.36 18.69 -23.71
C ASP A 236 -21.62 18.81 -25.07
N GLN A 237 -21.63 20.03 -25.64
CA GLN A 237 -20.92 20.32 -26.89
C GLN A 237 -19.39 20.22 -26.76
N GLY A 238 -18.84 20.41 -25.56
CA GLY A 238 -17.42 20.21 -25.27
C GLY A 238 -16.97 18.76 -25.45
N LEU A 239 -17.89 17.81 -25.54
CA LEU A 239 -17.64 16.38 -25.76
C LEU A 239 -17.81 15.94 -27.23
N ALA A 240 -18.03 16.86 -28.17
CA ALA A 240 -18.23 16.51 -29.58
C ALA A 240 -17.02 15.78 -30.20
N TRP A 241 -15.80 16.19 -29.85
CA TRP A 241 -14.55 15.55 -30.33
C TRP A 241 -14.44 14.08 -29.88
N TRP A 242 -14.87 13.78 -28.66
CA TRP A 242 -14.84 12.43 -28.11
C TRP A 242 -15.86 11.53 -28.83
N ARG A 243 -17.04 12.08 -29.12
CA ARG A 243 -18.12 11.37 -29.83
C ARG A 243 -17.77 11.06 -31.28
N SER A 244 -16.94 11.87 -31.95
CA SER A 244 -16.65 11.73 -33.39
C SER A 244 -15.42 10.86 -33.72
N ALA A 245 -14.57 10.52 -32.75
CA ALA A 245 -13.34 9.78 -32.97
C ALA A 245 -13.58 8.36 -33.53
N LYS A 246 -12.85 7.98 -34.59
CA LYS A 246 -12.90 6.64 -35.21
C LYS A 246 -11.81 5.73 -34.69
N ARG A 247 -12.13 4.45 -34.49
CA ARG A 247 -11.21 3.41 -33.98
C ARG A 247 -11.35 2.12 -34.81
N PRO A 248 -10.89 2.12 -36.07
CA PRO A 248 -11.08 0.99 -36.97
C PRO A 248 -10.26 -0.23 -36.55
N VAL A 249 -10.91 -1.39 -36.59
CA VAL A 249 -10.37 -2.68 -36.14
C VAL A 249 -10.41 -3.71 -37.26
N GLU A 250 -9.36 -4.53 -37.33
CA GLU A 250 -9.24 -5.68 -38.24
C GLU A 250 -8.69 -6.92 -37.52
N TRP A 251 -9.06 -8.11 -38.01
CA TRP A 251 -8.42 -9.35 -37.62
C TRP A 251 -7.10 -9.54 -38.39
N TRP A 252 -6.02 -9.86 -37.68
CA TRP A 252 -4.74 -10.19 -38.26
C TRP A 252 -4.47 -11.69 -38.24
N THR A 253 -3.93 -12.19 -39.36
CA THR A 253 -3.40 -13.54 -39.47
C THR A 253 -2.09 -13.51 -40.26
N PRO A 254 -1.08 -14.30 -39.85
CA PRO A 254 0.22 -14.29 -40.52
C PRO A 254 0.14 -14.86 -41.94
N GLU A 255 0.85 -14.20 -42.85
CA GLU A 255 1.05 -14.64 -44.24
C GLU A 255 2.03 -15.84 -44.26
N LYS A 256 1.75 -16.89 -45.04
CA LYS A 256 2.72 -17.98 -45.24
C LYS A 256 3.96 -17.43 -45.96
N PRO A 257 5.20 -17.74 -45.53
CA PRO A 257 6.38 -17.38 -46.32
C PRO A 257 6.28 -18.03 -47.70
N PRO A 258 6.68 -17.32 -48.77
CA PRO A 258 6.68 -17.88 -50.12
C PRO A 258 7.54 -19.15 -50.11
N LYS A 259 6.98 -20.27 -50.59
CA LYS A 259 7.78 -21.47 -50.86
C LYS A 259 8.88 -21.07 -51.83
N THR A 260 10.12 -20.98 -51.35
CA THR A 260 11.31 -20.86 -52.20
C THR A 260 11.33 -22.10 -53.09
N GLY A 261 10.87 -21.91 -54.33
CA GLY A 261 10.65 -22.98 -55.28
C GLY A 261 11.96 -23.53 -55.79
N GLY A 262 12.25 -24.78 -55.44
CA GLY A 262 12.87 -25.69 -56.40
C GLY A 262 11.94 -25.79 -57.62
N THR A 263 12.50 -25.49 -58.79
CA THR A 263 11.83 -25.51 -60.09
C THR A 263 11.14 -26.83 -60.37
N LYS A 264 9.80 -26.84 -60.38
CA LYS A 264 8.98 -27.68 -61.28
C LYS A 264 7.53 -27.15 -61.36
N LYS A 265 7.07 -26.95 -62.60
CA LYS A 265 5.75 -26.43 -62.98
C LYS A 265 4.61 -27.22 -62.34
N SER A 266 3.69 -26.55 -61.65
CA SER A 266 2.38 -27.11 -61.30
C SER A 266 1.37 -26.01 -60.92
N LYS A 267 0.32 -25.89 -61.75
CA LYS A 267 -1.08 -25.41 -61.57
C LYS A 267 -1.40 -24.17 -60.70
N PRO A 268 -2.44 -23.39 -61.07
CA PRO A 268 -2.78 -22.13 -60.39
C PRO A 268 -3.15 -22.39 -58.93
N ALA A 269 -2.57 -21.59 -58.03
CA ALA A 269 -2.68 -21.75 -56.60
C ALA A 269 -4.13 -21.54 -56.13
N LYS A 270 -4.65 -22.54 -55.40
CA LYS A 270 -5.78 -22.36 -54.48
C LYS A 270 -5.40 -21.33 -53.41
N SER A 271 -6.41 -20.61 -52.92
CA SER A 271 -6.37 -19.61 -51.84
C SER A 271 -5.30 -19.81 -50.75
N PRO A 272 -4.70 -18.72 -50.24
CA PRO A 272 -3.65 -18.82 -49.24
C PRO A 272 -4.17 -19.48 -47.94
N THR A 273 -3.48 -20.52 -47.48
CA THR A 273 -3.74 -21.15 -46.17
C THR A 273 -3.00 -20.37 -45.08
N LYS A 274 -3.72 -20.02 -43.99
CA LYS A 274 -3.24 -19.22 -42.84
C LYS A 274 -1.93 -19.76 -42.24
N GLY A 275 -0.97 -18.87 -41.92
CA GLY A 275 0.24 -19.19 -41.13
C GLY A 275 -0.04 -19.39 -39.63
N VAL A 276 0.99 -19.73 -38.85
CA VAL A 276 0.90 -19.88 -37.37
C VAL A 276 1.30 -18.58 -36.69
N VAL A 277 0.53 -18.15 -35.69
CA VAL A 277 0.87 -16.98 -34.85
C VAL A 277 2.01 -17.34 -33.91
N THR A 278 3.11 -16.60 -34.01
CA THR A 278 4.32 -16.74 -33.18
C THR A 278 4.89 -15.36 -32.84
N ALA A 279 5.76 -15.28 -31.83
CA ALA A 279 6.44 -14.03 -31.49
C ALA A 279 7.16 -13.40 -32.70
N ASP A 280 7.84 -14.20 -33.52
CA ASP A 280 8.53 -13.74 -34.73
C ASP A 280 7.58 -13.18 -35.79
N THR A 281 6.45 -13.83 -36.03
CA THR A 281 5.48 -13.37 -37.03
C THR A 281 4.78 -12.09 -36.58
N ILE A 282 4.52 -11.94 -35.29
CA ILE A 282 4.00 -10.70 -34.70
C ILE A 282 5.04 -9.58 -34.85
N ALA A 283 6.29 -9.81 -34.42
CA ALA A 283 7.36 -8.82 -34.50
C ALA A 283 7.59 -8.35 -35.94
N ALA A 284 7.63 -9.28 -36.91
CA ALA A 284 7.78 -8.95 -38.33
C ALA A 284 6.63 -8.09 -38.86
N ALA A 285 5.38 -8.39 -38.47
CA ALA A 285 4.22 -7.59 -38.86
C ALA A 285 4.26 -6.20 -38.22
N VAL A 286 4.56 -6.10 -36.93
CA VAL A 286 4.66 -4.83 -36.20
C VAL A 286 5.70 -3.92 -36.86
N VAL A 287 6.88 -4.44 -37.21
CA VAL A 287 7.93 -3.67 -37.92
C VAL A 287 7.46 -3.25 -39.31
N ARG A 288 6.80 -4.14 -40.07
CA ARG A 288 6.29 -3.83 -41.42
C ARG A 288 5.27 -2.69 -41.44
N TYR A 289 4.41 -2.60 -40.43
CA TYR A 289 3.34 -1.59 -40.37
C TYR A 289 3.67 -0.39 -39.48
N HIS A 290 4.83 -0.39 -38.80
CA HIS A 290 5.29 0.76 -38.03
C HIS A 290 5.54 1.96 -38.95
N ARG A 291 5.24 3.16 -38.44
CA ARG A 291 5.47 4.42 -39.15
C ARG A 291 6.44 5.27 -38.35
N ALA A 292 7.46 5.80 -39.01
CA ALA A 292 8.43 6.72 -38.41
C ALA A 292 7.71 7.91 -37.75
N GLY A 293 8.25 8.41 -36.64
CA GLY A 293 7.66 9.48 -35.83
C GLY A 293 6.36 9.11 -35.09
N THR A 294 5.91 7.85 -35.13
CA THR A 294 4.65 7.41 -34.50
C THR A 294 4.87 6.38 -33.40
N LEU A 295 3.82 6.14 -32.60
CA LEU A 295 3.78 5.08 -31.59
C LEU A 295 3.05 3.85 -32.13
N SER A 296 3.74 2.70 -32.15
CA SER A 296 3.12 1.37 -32.27
C SER A 296 3.02 0.72 -30.90
N LEU A 297 1.82 0.32 -30.48
CA LEU A 297 1.57 -0.38 -29.24
C LEU A 297 1.24 -1.85 -29.50
N VAL A 298 1.96 -2.77 -28.85
CA VAL A 298 1.73 -4.22 -28.92
C VAL A 298 1.36 -4.73 -27.54
N ILE A 299 0.17 -5.30 -27.39
CA ILE A 299 -0.36 -5.77 -26.11
C ILE A 299 -0.53 -7.28 -26.14
N CYS A 300 0.24 -7.97 -25.32
CA CYS A 300 0.19 -9.42 -25.14
C CYS A 300 -0.49 -9.76 -23.81
N ASN A 301 -1.14 -10.92 -23.73
CA ASN A 301 -1.85 -11.31 -22.52
C ASN A 301 -0.93 -11.91 -21.44
N THR A 302 0.28 -12.37 -21.80
CA THR A 302 1.25 -12.94 -20.86
C THR A 302 2.59 -12.23 -20.93
N VAL A 303 3.32 -12.24 -19.81
CA VAL A 303 4.68 -11.65 -19.72
C VAL A 303 5.64 -12.37 -20.67
N ASP A 304 5.50 -13.69 -20.79
CA ASP A 304 6.43 -14.49 -21.60
C ASP A 304 6.25 -14.18 -23.09
N MET A 305 5.02 -14.09 -23.60
CA MET A 305 4.76 -13.65 -24.98
C MET A 305 5.26 -12.21 -25.22
N ALA A 306 5.05 -11.29 -24.29
CA ALA A 306 5.56 -9.92 -24.42
C ALA A 306 7.09 -9.87 -24.51
N ARG A 307 7.80 -10.68 -23.71
CA ARG A 307 9.27 -10.80 -23.77
C ARG A 307 9.73 -11.43 -25.07
N ASP A 308 9.07 -12.49 -25.54
CA ASP A 308 9.44 -13.17 -26.77
C ASP A 308 9.25 -12.27 -27.99
N VAL A 309 8.13 -11.53 -28.08
CA VAL A 309 7.92 -10.51 -29.12
C VAL A 309 8.97 -9.41 -29.01
N PHE A 310 9.26 -8.93 -27.80
CA PHE A 310 10.26 -7.88 -27.59
C PHE A 310 11.67 -8.30 -28.04
N ARG A 311 12.06 -9.56 -27.80
CA ARG A 311 13.33 -10.12 -28.28
C ARG A 311 13.35 -10.26 -29.80
N ALA A 312 12.26 -10.74 -30.39
CA ALA A 312 12.14 -10.93 -31.84
C ALA A 312 12.16 -9.61 -32.64
N LEU A 313 11.84 -8.47 -32.01
CA LEU A 313 11.97 -7.14 -32.63
C LEU A 313 13.45 -6.78 -32.86
N SER A 314 13.91 -6.83 -34.11
CA SER A 314 15.28 -6.47 -34.53
C SER A 314 15.52 -4.95 -34.67
N VAL A 315 14.95 -4.15 -33.77
CA VAL A 315 15.07 -2.68 -33.75
C VAL A 315 15.55 -2.16 -32.39
N THR A 316 16.15 -0.98 -32.38
CA THR A 316 16.66 -0.31 -31.16
C THR A 316 15.63 0.64 -30.53
N HIS A 317 14.67 1.14 -31.31
CA HIS A 317 13.60 2.04 -30.88
C HIS A 317 12.39 1.25 -30.30
N LYS A 318 12.67 0.40 -29.32
CA LYS A 318 11.68 -0.42 -28.63
C LYS A 318 11.75 -0.26 -27.12
N VAL A 319 10.62 -0.48 -26.46
CA VAL A 319 10.52 -0.54 -24.99
C VAL A 319 9.60 -1.69 -24.57
N LEU A 320 9.94 -2.34 -23.45
CA LEU A 320 9.14 -3.39 -22.84
C LEU A 320 8.52 -2.88 -21.54
N LEU A 321 7.21 -3.07 -21.36
CA LEU A 321 6.51 -2.75 -20.11
C LEU A 321 5.74 -3.95 -19.58
N THR A 322 6.16 -4.48 -18.43
CA THR A 322 5.47 -5.59 -17.75
C THR A 322 5.40 -5.34 -16.23
N SER A 323 4.68 -6.17 -15.49
CA SER A 323 4.64 -6.12 -14.03
C SER A 323 5.92 -6.63 -13.34
N ARG A 324 6.85 -7.26 -14.07
CA ARG A 324 7.93 -8.10 -13.51
C ARG A 324 9.26 -7.38 -13.33
N PHE A 325 9.27 -6.08 -13.08
CA PHE A 325 10.49 -5.28 -12.90
C PHE A 325 10.63 -4.79 -11.46
N ARG A 326 11.88 -4.65 -10.98
CA ARG A 326 12.22 -3.75 -9.88
C ARG A 326 11.71 -2.34 -10.20
N ARG A 327 11.45 -1.56 -9.15
CA ARG A 327 10.91 -0.21 -9.28
C ARG A 327 11.76 0.67 -10.19
N GLU A 328 13.06 0.75 -9.91
CA GLU A 328 13.99 1.62 -10.62
C GLU A 328 14.01 1.34 -12.13
N ASP A 329 14.15 0.07 -12.49
CA ASP A 329 14.19 -0.35 -13.90
C ASP A 329 12.86 -0.09 -14.62
N ARG A 330 11.74 -0.38 -13.95
CA ARG A 330 10.40 -0.08 -14.49
C ARG A 330 10.23 1.40 -14.79
N SER A 331 10.63 2.27 -13.86
CA SER A 331 10.50 3.71 -14.01
C SER A 331 11.28 4.23 -15.22
N GLN A 332 12.45 3.66 -15.53
CA GLN A 332 13.22 4.04 -16.73
C GLN A 332 12.48 3.67 -18.02
N HIS A 333 11.90 2.48 -18.10
CA HIS A 333 11.14 2.04 -19.26
C HIS A 333 9.86 2.88 -19.47
N GLU A 334 9.15 3.19 -18.38
CA GLU A 334 7.93 3.99 -18.42
C GLU A 334 8.22 5.44 -18.83
N GLN A 335 9.29 6.03 -18.29
CA GLN A 335 9.71 7.39 -18.64
C GLN A 335 10.06 7.49 -20.13
N ARG A 336 10.76 6.50 -20.70
CA ARG A 336 11.08 6.47 -22.13
C ARG A 336 9.84 6.53 -23.02
N LEU A 337 8.76 5.83 -22.65
CA LEU A 337 7.50 5.87 -23.39
C LEU A 337 6.81 7.24 -23.27
N LEU A 338 6.75 7.78 -22.05
CA LEU A 338 6.09 9.06 -21.77
C LEU A 338 6.83 10.24 -22.42
N ASP A 339 8.16 10.26 -22.38
CA ASP A 339 8.98 11.29 -23.01
C ASP A 339 8.79 11.29 -24.53
N PHE A 340 8.80 10.11 -25.15
CA PHE A 340 8.54 9.98 -26.59
C PHE A 340 7.16 10.53 -26.96
N ASP A 341 6.10 10.10 -26.27
CA ASP A 341 4.73 10.53 -26.61
C ASP A 341 4.51 12.03 -26.33
N THR A 342 5.16 12.57 -25.29
CA THR A 342 5.15 14.01 -24.99
C THR A 342 5.80 14.82 -26.10
N ASN A 343 7.02 14.45 -26.53
CA ASN A 343 7.72 15.11 -27.63
C ASN A 343 6.96 14.99 -28.95
N ARG A 344 6.37 13.83 -29.22
CA ARG A 344 5.50 13.60 -30.38
C ARG A 344 4.30 14.54 -30.39
N LYS A 345 3.59 14.64 -29.27
CA LYS A 345 2.43 15.53 -29.12
C LYS A 345 2.80 17.02 -29.22
N ALA A 346 4.00 17.38 -28.78
CA ALA A 346 4.53 18.74 -28.89
C ALA A 346 5.06 19.07 -30.29
N GLY A 347 5.18 18.09 -31.19
CA GLY A 347 5.79 18.28 -32.52
C GLY A 347 7.29 18.55 -32.46
N THR A 348 7.97 18.14 -31.38
CA THR A 348 9.40 18.39 -31.13
C THR A 348 10.29 17.19 -31.46
N LEU A 349 9.73 16.12 -32.04
CA LEU A 349 10.53 15.00 -32.52
C LEU A 349 11.45 15.44 -33.68
N PRO A 350 12.67 14.87 -33.78
CA PRO A 350 13.51 15.03 -34.96
C PRO A 350 12.79 14.60 -36.25
N GLU A 351 13.08 15.26 -37.38
CA GLU A 351 12.44 14.95 -38.68
C GLU A 351 12.59 13.48 -39.12
N ASN A 352 13.67 12.81 -38.72
CA ASN A 352 13.96 11.40 -39.04
C ASN A 352 13.81 10.47 -37.82
N ASP A 353 13.01 10.86 -36.82
CA ASP A 353 12.77 10.00 -35.66
C ASP A 353 12.13 8.67 -36.10
N PRO A 354 12.72 7.52 -35.74
CA PRO A 354 12.21 6.21 -36.18
C PRO A 354 10.85 5.86 -35.59
N GLY A 355 10.34 6.63 -34.62
CA GLY A 355 9.17 6.29 -33.83
C GLY A 355 9.52 5.43 -32.62
N LEU A 356 8.51 4.93 -31.93
CA LEU A 356 8.68 4.01 -30.80
C LEU A 356 7.74 2.81 -30.93
N ILE A 357 8.28 1.62 -30.68
CA ILE A 357 7.50 0.38 -30.54
C ILE A 357 7.45 0.00 -29.06
N CYS A 358 6.27 0.06 -28.46
CA CYS A 358 6.05 -0.37 -27.09
C CYS A 358 5.42 -1.76 -27.07
N VAL A 359 6.16 -2.75 -26.55
CA VAL A 359 5.60 -4.07 -26.25
C VAL A 359 5.20 -4.09 -24.78
N SER A 360 3.98 -4.49 -24.48
CA SER A 360 3.43 -4.42 -23.14
C SER A 360 2.52 -5.61 -22.85
N THR A 361 2.29 -5.85 -21.56
CA THR A 361 1.12 -6.62 -21.11
C THR A 361 -0.05 -5.68 -20.80
N GLN A 362 -1.03 -6.14 -20.02
CA GLN A 362 -2.19 -5.36 -19.57
C GLN A 362 -1.82 -4.10 -18.77
N VAL A 363 -0.56 -3.94 -18.35
CA VAL A 363 -0.09 -2.76 -17.60
C VAL A 363 -0.32 -1.42 -18.31
N ILE A 364 -0.53 -1.43 -19.64
CA ILE A 364 -0.83 -0.24 -20.46
C ILE A 364 -2.34 0.02 -20.64
N GLU A 365 -3.20 -0.95 -20.29
CA GLU A 365 -4.66 -0.82 -20.43
C GLU A 365 -5.19 0.35 -19.61
N ALA A 366 -4.54 0.67 -18.49
CA ALA A 366 -4.88 1.81 -17.67
C ALA A 366 -3.60 2.53 -17.17
N GLY A 367 -3.64 3.86 -17.15
CA GLY A 367 -2.63 4.67 -16.43
C GLY A 367 -1.51 5.29 -17.20
N VAL A 368 -1.50 5.11 -18.52
CA VAL A 368 -0.55 5.80 -19.37
C VAL A 368 -1.35 6.63 -20.35
N ASP A 369 -1.22 7.96 -20.28
CA ASP A 369 -1.86 8.87 -21.23
C ASP A 369 -1.12 8.90 -22.57
N ILE A 370 -1.20 7.77 -23.27
CA ILE A 370 -0.67 7.60 -24.62
C ILE A 370 -1.81 7.49 -25.63
N SER A 371 -1.49 7.87 -26.87
CA SER A 371 -2.33 7.65 -28.04
C SER A 371 -1.51 7.02 -29.15
N ALA A 372 -1.73 5.74 -29.41
CA ALA A 372 -1.05 4.98 -30.45
C ALA A 372 -1.64 5.26 -31.85
N HIS A 373 -0.75 5.23 -32.84
CA HIS A 373 -1.10 5.25 -34.27
C HIS A 373 -1.45 3.83 -34.77
N ARG A 374 -0.70 2.83 -34.27
CA ARG A 374 -0.93 1.42 -34.57
C ARG A 374 -1.13 0.67 -33.27
N LEU A 375 -2.23 -0.04 -33.15
CA LEU A 375 -2.50 -0.93 -32.01
C LEU A 375 -2.49 -2.38 -32.48
N TRP A 376 -1.68 -3.20 -31.84
CA TRP A 376 -1.64 -4.64 -32.00
C TRP A 376 -2.05 -5.24 -30.66
N SER A 377 -3.09 -6.05 -30.62
CA SER A 377 -3.55 -6.66 -29.37
C SER A 377 -3.92 -8.11 -29.55
N GLU A 378 -3.46 -8.94 -28.62
CA GLU A 378 -4.01 -10.27 -28.42
C GLU A 378 -5.49 -10.16 -28.03
N LEU A 379 -6.33 -11.11 -28.44
CA LEU A 379 -7.72 -11.16 -28.02
C LEU A 379 -7.81 -11.31 -26.48
N ALA A 380 -8.65 -10.51 -25.84
CA ALA A 380 -8.87 -10.48 -24.40
C ALA A 380 -10.37 -10.31 -24.10
N PRO A 381 -10.83 -10.42 -22.84
CA PRO A 381 -12.22 -10.16 -22.48
C PRO A 381 -12.69 -8.78 -22.94
N TRP A 382 -13.98 -8.64 -23.24
CA TRP A 382 -14.55 -7.44 -23.85
C TRP A 382 -14.23 -6.12 -23.12
N PRO A 383 -14.29 -6.03 -21.77
CA PRO A 383 -13.88 -4.82 -21.05
C PRO A 383 -12.42 -4.44 -21.32
N SER A 384 -11.51 -5.41 -21.40
CA SER A 384 -10.09 -5.18 -21.71
C SER A 384 -9.93 -4.72 -23.16
N MET A 385 -10.67 -5.28 -24.11
CA MET A 385 -10.66 -4.81 -25.51
C MET A 385 -11.05 -3.35 -25.64
N LEU A 386 -12.11 -2.90 -24.94
CA LEU A 386 -12.53 -1.50 -24.91
C LEU A 386 -11.44 -0.58 -24.35
N GLN A 387 -10.74 -1.00 -23.30
CA GLN A 387 -9.64 -0.23 -22.70
C GLN A 387 -8.42 -0.13 -23.63
N ARG A 388 -8.04 -1.24 -24.28
CA ARG A 388 -6.96 -1.26 -25.28
C ARG A 388 -7.29 -0.35 -26.45
N LEU A 389 -8.53 -0.42 -26.97
CA LEU A 389 -9.02 0.51 -27.99
C LEU A 389 -9.01 1.96 -27.52
N GLY A 390 -9.24 2.20 -26.22
CA GLY A 390 -9.06 3.48 -25.54
C GLY A 390 -7.71 4.16 -25.80
N ARG A 391 -6.66 3.38 -26.12
CA ARG A 391 -5.29 3.85 -26.43
C ARG A 391 -5.06 4.12 -27.92
N LEU A 392 -6.00 3.79 -28.81
CA LEU A 392 -5.95 4.10 -30.24
C LEU A 392 -6.67 5.41 -30.53
N ASN A 393 -6.02 6.33 -31.27
CA ASN A 393 -6.65 7.58 -31.76
C ASN A 393 -7.47 8.32 -30.69
N ARG A 394 -6.86 8.57 -29.51
CA ARG A 394 -7.61 9.00 -28.33
C ARG A 394 -8.33 10.33 -28.52
N LYS A 395 -7.75 11.27 -29.28
CA LYS A 395 -8.31 12.61 -29.56
C LYS A 395 -9.14 12.67 -30.85
N GLY A 396 -9.14 11.62 -31.66
CA GLY A 396 -9.82 11.60 -32.96
C GLY A 396 -9.11 12.39 -34.07
N ASP A 397 -7.88 12.83 -33.83
CA ASP A 397 -7.07 13.63 -34.76
C ASP A 397 -6.26 12.77 -35.76
N ASP A 398 -6.17 11.45 -35.55
CA ASP A 398 -5.44 10.52 -36.41
C ASP A 398 -6.39 9.67 -37.26
N GLN A 399 -6.59 10.07 -38.51
CA GLN A 399 -7.49 9.37 -39.45
C GLN A 399 -6.89 8.07 -40.00
N ASP A 400 -5.57 7.90 -39.90
CA ASP A 400 -4.85 6.73 -40.40
C ASP A 400 -4.62 5.66 -39.32
N ALA A 401 -5.04 5.95 -38.08
CA ALA A 401 -4.95 5.04 -36.95
C ALA A 401 -5.70 3.72 -37.23
N ARG A 402 -5.08 2.58 -36.90
CA ARG A 402 -5.68 1.23 -37.07
C ARG A 402 -5.31 0.30 -35.93
N ALA A 403 -6.21 -0.62 -35.60
CA ALA A 403 -5.97 -1.73 -34.69
C ALA A 403 -6.05 -3.09 -35.38
N TRP A 404 -5.17 -4.00 -34.98
CA TRP A 404 -5.16 -5.41 -35.40
C TRP A 404 -5.24 -6.34 -34.20
N PHE A 405 -6.14 -7.30 -34.27
CA PHE A 405 -6.33 -8.33 -33.25
C PHE A 405 -5.93 -9.72 -33.72
N TRP A 406 -5.37 -10.53 -32.84
CA TRP A 406 -5.03 -11.93 -33.13
C TRP A 406 -5.52 -12.88 -32.04
N GLU A 407 -5.71 -14.14 -32.43
CA GLU A 407 -6.05 -15.24 -31.53
C GLU A 407 -4.80 -16.07 -31.24
N THR A 408 -4.56 -16.36 -29.96
CA THR A 408 -3.56 -17.34 -29.54
C THR A 408 -4.17 -18.75 -29.58
N PRO A 409 -3.48 -19.77 -30.12
CA PRO A 409 -4.00 -21.14 -30.14
C PRO A 409 -4.32 -21.65 -28.73
N THR A 410 -5.39 -22.44 -28.59
CA THR A 410 -5.75 -23.08 -27.32
C THR A 410 -4.70 -24.13 -26.92
N GLU A 411 -4.03 -23.90 -25.79
CA GLU A 411 -3.30 -24.97 -25.09
C GLU A 411 -4.32 -25.75 -24.24
N LYS A 412 -4.49 -27.05 -24.53
CA LYS A 412 -5.36 -27.92 -23.72
C LYS A 412 -4.79 -28.06 -22.31
N GLY A 413 -5.29 -27.24 -21.38
CA GLY A 413 -4.96 -27.35 -19.96
C GLY A 413 -5.54 -28.62 -19.31
N ARG A 414 -4.83 -29.18 -18.32
CA ARG A 414 -5.38 -30.19 -17.40
C ARG A 414 -6.12 -29.46 -16.27
N GLY A 415 -7.42 -29.26 -16.41
CA GLY A 415 -8.29 -28.65 -15.39
C GLY A 415 -9.77 -28.71 -15.76
N THR A 416 -10.66 -28.42 -14.80
CA THR A 416 -12.12 -28.34 -15.01
C THR A 416 -12.57 -27.05 -15.70
N ILE A 417 -11.72 -26.01 -15.72
CA ILE A 417 -11.96 -24.73 -16.41
C ILE A 417 -10.87 -24.54 -17.47
N GLU A 418 -11.27 -24.37 -18.73
CA GLU A 418 -10.38 -24.10 -19.85
C GLU A 418 -9.99 -22.60 -19.86
N ARG A 419 -8.68 -22.31 -19.97
CA ARG A 419 -8.14 -20.95 -19.97
C ARG A 419 -7.30 -20.69 -21.22
N ILE A 420 -7.28 -19.44 -21.67
CA ILE A 420 -6.41 -18.93 -22.74
C ILE A 420 -5.60 -17.78 -22.16
N GLY A 421 -4.30 -18.03 -21.93
CA GLY A 421 -3.47 -17.11 -21.14
C GLY A 421 -4.05 -16.94 -19.72
N PRO A 422 -4.24 -15.70 -19.23
CA PRO A 422 -4.78 -15.44 -17.90
C PRO A 422 -6.32 -15.50 -17.82
N TYR A 423 -7.02 -15.63 -18.94
CA TYR A 423 -8.47 -15.47 -19.02
C TYR A 423 -9.21 -16.81 -19.21
N GLU A 424 -10.48 -16.87 -18.80
CA GLU A 424 -11.34 -18.02 -19.09
C GLU A 424 -11.71 -18.08 -20.58
N SER A 425 -11.73 -19.29 -21.15
CA SER A 425 -12.02 -19.47 -22.58
C SER A 425 -13.40 -18.93 -22.98
N ALA A 426 -14.38 -18.98 -22.06
CA ALA A 426 -15.72 -18.42 -22.26
C ALA A 426 -15.70 -16.89 -22.45
N ASP A 427 -14.87 -16.16 -21.70
CA ASP A 427 -14.77 -14.70 -21.84
C ASP A 427 -14.14 -14.31 -23.17
N ILE A 428 -13.13 -15.08 -23.61
CA ILE A 428 -12.48 -14.91 -24.90
C ILE A 428 -13.47 -15.20 -26.04
N ALA A 429 -14.28 -16.25 -25.91
CA ALA A 429 -15.32 -16.58 -26.89
C ALA A 429 -16.40 -15.48 -26.97
N GLY A 430 -16.86 -14.96 -25.83
CA GLY A 430 -17.79 -13.82 -25.77
C GLY A 430 -17.20 -12.56 -26.41
N ALA A 431 -15.95 -12.23 -26.07
CA ALA A 431 -15.25 -11.09 -26.64
C ALA A 431 -15.07 -11.22 -28.17
N LYS A 432 -14.75 -12.43 -28.66
CA LYS A 432 -14.66 -12.70 -30.10
C LYS A 432 -15.97 -12.37 -30.82
N LYS A 433 -17.10 -12.83 -30.30
CA LYS A 433 -18.43 -12.55 -30.86
C LYS A 433 -18.69 -11.04 -30.97
N LEU A 434 -18.32 -10.29 -29.92
CA LEU A 434 -18.48 -8.84 -29.90
C LEU A 434 -17.50 -8.12 -30.85
N VAL A 435 -16.25 -8.58 -30.94
CA VAL A 435 -15.26 -8.06 -31.89
C VAL A 435 -15.69 -8.31 -33.34
N ASP A 436 -16.24 -9.49 -33.65
CA ASP A 436 -16.76 -9.83 -34.98
C ASP A 436 -17.91 -8.90 -35.41
N ALA A 437 -18.76 -8.50 -34.47
CA ALA A 437 -19.81 -7.51 -34.70
C ALA A 437 -19.27 -6.07 -34.76
N PHE A 438 -18.27 -5.74 -33.94
CA PHE A 438 -17.68 -4.41 -33.84
C PHE A 438 -16.83 -4.03 -35.04
N ALA A 439 -15.99 -4.94 -35.54
CA ALA A 439 -15.02 -4.68 -36.61
C ALA A 439 -15.63 -4.04 -37.87
N PRO A 440 -16.71 -4.55 -38.50
CA PRO A 440 -17.29 -3.93 -39.69
C PRO A 440 -17.90 -2.55 -39.41
N LEU A 441 -18.53 -2.36 -38.25
CA LEU A 441 -19.13 -1.08 -37.85
C LEU A 441 -18.06 0.00 -37.63
N SER A 442 -16.92 -0.39 -37.03
CA SER A 442 -15.81 0.51 -36.71
C SER A 442 -15.13 1.17 -37.92
N GLN A 443 -15.35 0.62 -39.12
CA GLN A 443 -14.81 1.16 -40.37
C GLN A 443 -15.58 2.40 -40.86
N VAL A 444 -16.88 2.49 -40.52
CA VAL A 444 -17.79 3.52 -41.04
C VAL A 444 -18.28 4.49 -39.97
N MET A 445 -18.48 4.02 -38.75
CA MET A 445 -19.01 4.80 -37.62
C MET A 445 -17.90 5.31 -36.71
N SER A 446 -18.21 6.35 -35.93
CA SER A 446 -17.37 6.74 -34.78
C SER A 446 -17.44 5.69 -33.67
N PHE A 447 -16.46 5.68 -32.77
CA PHE A 447 -16.41 4.74 -31.66
C PHE A 447 -17.67 4.78 -30.79
N ALA A 448 -18.14 5.98 -30.43
CA ALA A 448 -19.35 6.15 -29.63
C ALA A 448 -20.60 5.60 -30.32
N GLN A 449 -20.75 5.86 -31.63
CA GLN A 449 -21.86 5.32 -32.43
C GLN A 449 -21.78 3.79 -32.56
N THR A 450 -20.59 3.24 -32.79
CA THR A 450 -20.40 1.79 -32.87
C THR A 450 -20.78 1.10 -31.56
N ILE A 451 -20.41 1.67 -30.41
CA ILE A 451 -20.78 1.12 -29.09
C ILE A 451 -22.30 1.22 -28.86
N ALA A 452 -22.93 2.35 -29.19
CA ALA A 452 -24.38 2.51 -29.08
C ALA A 452 -25.16 1.50 -29.96
N GLU A 453 -24.68 1.28 -31.18
CA GLU A 453 -25.24 0.31 -32.11
C GLU A 453 -25.05 -1.13 -31.60
N LEU A 454 -23.88 -1.44 -31.05
CA LEU A 454 -23.57 -2.75 -30.46
C LEU A 454 -24.44 -3.02 -29.21
N ASN A 455 -24.62 -2.01 -28.35
CA ASN A 455 -25.49 -2.10 -27.17
C ASN A 455 -26.96 -2.35 -27.55
N THR A 456 -27.37 -1.94 -28.75
CA THR A 456 -28.71 -2.18 -29.28
C THR A 456 -28.84 -3.56 -29.92
N LYS A 457 -27.89 -3.94 -30.78
CA LYS A 457 -27.92 -5.20 -31.56
C LYS A 457 -27.53 -6.44 -30.76
N CYS A 458 -26.60 -6.27 -29.81
CA CYS A 458 -25.98 -7.33 -29.03
C CYS A 458 -26.20 -7.10 -27.52
N GLN A 459 -27.34 -6.51 -27.13
CA GLN A 459 -27.60 -6.06 -25.76
C GLN A 459 -27.28 -7.11 -24.70
N ASN A 460 -27.76 -8.34 -24.86
CA ASN A 460 -27.54 -9.43 -23.91
C ASN A 460 -26.06 -9.81 -23.85
N ASP A 461 -25.40 -9.98 -25.00
CA ASP A 461 -23.97 -10.34 -25.07
C ASP A 461 -23.09 -9.25 -24.43
N VAL A 462 -23.41 -7.98 -24.66
CA VAL A 462 -22.69 -6.86 -24.04
C VAL A 462 -22.95 -6.84 -22.53
N SER A 463 -24.21 -6.93 -22.11
CA SER A 463 -24.57 -6.95 -20.69
C SER A 463 -23.81 -8.06 -19.97
N ASP A 464 -23.86 -9.29 -20.47
CA ASP A 464 -23.19 -10.45 -19.88
C ASP A 464 -21.67 -10.26 -19.83
N ALA A 465 -21.06 -9.71 -20.88
CA ALA A 465 -19.62 -9.45 -20.93
C ALA A 465 -19.16 -8.31 -20.02
N LEU A 466 -20.06 -7.42 -19.58
CA LEU A 466 -19.78 -6.30 -18.68
C LEU A 466 -20.18 -6.58 -17.23
N GLN A 467 -20.80 -7.72 -16.92
CA GLN A 467 -21.09 -8.10 -15.54
C GLN A 467 -19.80 -8.54 -14.81
N PRO A 468 -19.49 -7.98 -13.63
CA PRO A 468 -18.40 -8.48 -12.82
C PRO A 468 -18.70 -9.92 -12.37
N LYS A 469 -17.73 -10.81 -12.54
CA LYS A 469 -17.87 -12.19 -12.08
C LYS A 469 -17.87 -12.25 -10.55
N PRO A 470 -18.75 -13.09 -9.95
CA PRO A 470 -18.70 -13.38 -8.53
C PRO A 470 -17.28 -13.78 -8.11
N SER A 471 -16.74 -13.06 -7.12
CA SER A 471 -15.38 -13.24 -6.64
C SER A 471 -15.37 -13.36 -5.11
N PRO A 472 -14.31 -13.95 -4.52
CA PRO A 472 -14.17 -13.97 -3.07
C PRO A 472 -14.22 -12.56 -2.49
N LEU A 473 -14.92 -12.41 -1.38
CA LEU A 473 -15.06 -11.17 -0.62
C LEU A 473 -14.99 -11.48 0.88
N PRO A 474 -14.51 -10.55 1.73
CA PRO A 474 -14.35 -10.80 3.15
C PRO A 474 -15.70 -10.74 3.87
N ARG A 475 -16.01 -11.72 4.71
CA ARG A 475 -17.17 -11.63 5.61
C ARG A 475 -16.85 -10.69 6.77
N ALA A 476 -17.88 -10.19 7.44
CA ALA A 476 -17.70 -9.40 8.66
C ALA A 476 -16.84 -10.13 9.72
N LEU A 477 -17.04 -11.44 9.86
CA LEU A 477 -16.28 -12.31 10.76
C LEU A 477 -14.79 -12.37 10.38
N ASP A 478 -14.49 -12.36 9.08
CA ASP A 478 -13.11 -12.37 8.60
C ASP A 478 -12.43 -11.05 8.99
N VAL A 479 -13.07 -9.89 8.74
CA VAL A 479 -12.53 -8.57 9.12
C VAL A 479 -12.39 -8.38 10.62
N HIS A 480 -13.34 -8.89 11.41
CA HIS A 480 -13.22 -8.89 12.88
C HIS A 480 -12.02 -9.73 13.33
N GLY A 481 -11.87 -10.95 12.78
CA GLY A 481 -10.72 -11.81 13.07
C GLY A 481 -9.36 -11.21 12.65
N LEU A 482 -9.34 -10.40 11.59
CA LEU A 482 -8.15 -9.66 11.16
C LEU A 482 -7.74 -8.54 12.13
N PHE A 483 -8.55 -8.23 13.15
CA PHE A 483 -8.17 -7.27 14.19
C PHE A 483 -6.90 -7.71 14.93
N SER A 484 -6.71 -9.01 15.21
CA SER A 484 -5.42 -9.50 15.72
C SER A 484 -4.34 -9.40 14.63
N THR A 485 -3.17 -8.92 15.03
CA THR A 485 -1.95 -8.82 14.19
C THR A 485 -0.87 -9.82 14.63
N GLU A 486 -1.25 -10.79 15.47
CA GLU A 486 -0.38 -11.90 15.88
C GLU A 486 -0.14 -12.85 14.71
N ARG A 487 1.00 -13.55 14.76
CA ARG A 487 1.28 -14.62 13.80
C ARG A 487 0.34 -15.79 14.07
N ASP A 488 -0.06 -16.49 13.02
CA ASP A 488 -0.79 -17.74 13.15
C ASP A 488 0.11 -18.86 13.71
N VAL A 489 -0.47 -20.03 13.97
CA VAL A 489 0.24 -21.21 14.51
C VAL A 489 1.37 -21.73 13.61
N HIS A 490 1.41 -21.31 12.34
CA HIS A 490 2.47 -21.64 11.38
C HIS A 490 3.50 -20.52 11.23
N GLY A 491 3.43 -19.48 12.06
CA GLY A 491 4.33 -18.33 12.02
C GLY A 491 4.03 -17.35 10.88
N GLY A 492 2.94 -17.56 10.15
CA GLY A 492 2.44 -16.72 9.06
C GLY A 492 1.40 -15.71 9.52
N PHE A 493 0.70 -15.10 8.56
CA PHE A 493 -0.44 -14.23 8.82
C PHE A 493 -1.61 -14.66 7.95
N THR A 494 -2.84 -14.38 8.40
CA THR A 494 -4.04 -14.59 7.60
C THR A 494 -3.91 -13.90 6.25
N ASP A 495 -3.87 -14.69 5.18
CA ASP A 495 -3.75 -14.19 3.82
C ASP A 495 -5.06 -13.53 3.37
N VAL A 496 -4.97 -12.28 2.94
CA VAL A 496 -6.08 -11.49 2.39
C VAL A 496 -6.01 -11.37 0.86
N SER A 497 -5.03 -11.99 0.21
CA SER A 497 -4.81 -11.91 -1.23
C SER A 497 -6.06 -12.32 -2.03
N ALA A 498 -6.79 -13.32 -1.53
CA ALA A 498 -8.06 -13.78 -2.09
C ALA A 498 -9.10 -12.66 -2.20
N PHE A 499 -9.10 -11.70 -1.27
CA PHE A 499 -10.03 -10.56 -1.25
C PHE A 499 -9.55 -9.38 -2.11
N VAL A 500 -8.29 -9.37 -2.52
CA VAL A 500 -7.70 -8.25 -3.27
C VAL A 500 -7.54 -8.61 -4.75
N ARG A 501 -6.97 -9.78 -5.03
CA ARG A 501 -6.65 -10.28 -6.38
C ARG A 501 -7.17 -11.70 -6.65
N GLY A 502 -7.68 -12.41 -5.65
CA GLY A 502 -8.35 -13.70 -5.84
C GLY A 502 -7.42 -14.90 -5.74
N THR A 503 -7.78 -16.01 -6.36
CA THR A 503 -6.96 -17.23 -6.44
C THR A 503 -5.98 -17.21 -7.62
N ASP A 504 -5.54 -16.02 -8.02
CA ASP A 504 -4.68 -15.83 -9.19
C ASP A 504 -3.32 -16.52 -8.95
N PRO A 505 -2.93 -17.55 -9.74
CA PRO A 505 -1.61 -18.16 -9.63
C PRO A 505 -0.47 -17.17 -9.95
N ASP A 506 -0.77 -16.02 -10.55
CA ASP A 506 0.17 -14.93 -10.77
C ASP A 506 0.34 -13.97 -9.58
N LEU A 507 -0.33 -14.23 -8.44
CA LEU A 507 -0.15 -13.50 -7.18
C LEU A 507 1.33 -13.35 -6.79
N ASP A 508 1.69 -12.15 -6.34
CA ASP A 508 3.10 -11.78 -6.16
C ASP A 508 3.64 -12.12 -4.76
N VAL A 509 4.88 -12.59 -4.73
CA VAL A 509 5.82 -12.35 -3.64
C VAL A 509 6.74 -11.19 -4.02
N THR A 510 7.27 -10.51 -3.01
CA THR A 510 8.32 -9.53 -3.23
C THR A 510 9.67 -10.19 -3.01
N VAL A 511 10.47 -10.29 -4.07
CA VAL A 511 11.84 -10.82 -4.01
C VAL A 511 12.82 -9.67 -3.94
N PHE A 512 13.85 -9.80 -3.10
CA PHE A 512 14.99 -8.89 -3.08
C PHE A 512 16.29 -9.66 -2.88
N TRP A 513 17.42 -9.07 -3.28
CA TRP A 513 18.72 -9.72 -3.30
C TRP A 513 19.68 -9.08 -2.31
N ARG A 514 20.48 -9.91 -1.63
CA ARG A 514 21.52 -9.51 -0.68
C ARG A 514 22.79 -10.34 -0.86
N GLU A 515 23.90 -9.81 -0.39
CA GLU A 515 25.21 -10.48 -0.40
C GLU A 515 25.66 -10.92 1.00
N TRP A 516 26.30 -12.10 1.09
CA TRP A 516 26.97 -12.57 2.30
C TRP A 516 27.94 -13.73 2.00
N SER A 517 28.92 -13.92 2.89
CA SER A 517 29.84 -15.06 2.81
C SER A 517 29.22 -16.34 3.37
N GLY A 518 29.45 -17.46 2.69
CA GLY A 518 29.00 -18.79 3.13
C GLY A 518 27.55 -19.10 2.77
N ASP A 519 26.98 -20.06 3.51
CA ASP A 519 25.74 -20.76 3.13
C ASP A 519 24.47 -20.17 3.74
N SER A 520 24.61 -19.34 4.78
CA SER A 520 23.50 -18.76 5.56
C SER A 520 23.79 -17.28 5.85
N PRO A 521 22.75 -16.43 5.93
CA PRO A 521 22.89 -15.04 6.36
C PRO A 521 23.53 -14.94 7.76
N PRO A 522 24.22 -13.82 8.06
CA PRO A 522 24.74 -13.55 9.39
C PRO A 522 23.62 -13.53 10.45
N ARG A 523 23.99 -13.66 11.73
CA ARG A 523 23.04 -13.66 12.87
C ARG A 523 23.48 -12.70 13.97
N GLY A 524 22.52 -12.22 14.75
CA GLY A 524 22.79 -11.32 15.85
C GLY A 524 23.59 -10.10 15.39
N ASP A 525 24.63 -9.75 16.13
CA ASP A 525 25.41 -8.54 15.88
C ASP A 525 26.28 -8.61 14.59
N ASP A 526 26.38 -9.78 13.95
CA ASP A 526 27.04 -9.93 12.66
C ASP A 526 26.21 -9.45 11.47
N VAL A 527 24.92 -9.18 11.68
CA VAL A 527 24.03 -8.66 10.65
C VAL A 527 24.30 -7.17 10.47
N ASP A 528 25.05 -6.84 9.41
CA ASP A 528 25.65 -5.52 9.22
C ASP A 528 25.17 -4.74 7.98
N GLY A 529 24.31 -5.36 7.17
CA GLY A 529 23.67 -4.71 6.04
C GLY A 529 22.68 -3.61 6.43
N PRO A 530 22.30 -2.73 5.49
CA PRO A 530 21.23 -1.76 5.72
C PRO A 530 19.92 -2.48 6.07
N PRO A 531 19.04 -1.87 6.90
CA PRO A 531 17.71 -2.40 7.12
C PRO A 531 17.00 -2.62 5.79
N LEU A 532 16.14 -3.63 5.78
CA LEU A 532 15.31 -3.97 4.64
C LEU A 532 14.44 -2.78 4.20
N ASP A 533 14.55 -2.40 2.92
CA ASP A 533 13.66 -1.44 2.27
C ASP A 533 12.99 -2.08 1.03
N PRO A 534 11.82 -2.73 1.22
CA PRO A 534 11.11 -3.40 0.13
C PRO A 534 10.65 -2.43 -0.96
N ALA A 535 10.59 -1.12 -0.65
CA ALA A 535 10.10 -0.11 -1.55
C ALA A 535 11.11 0.15 -2.70
N THR A 536 12.40 0.16 -2.39
CA THR A 536 13.43 0.47 -3.37
C THR A 536 13.98 -0.79 -4.06
N GLU A 537 14.05 -1.91 -3.33
CA GLU A 537 14.81 -3.09 -3.77
C GLU A 537 13.93 -4.28 -4.21
N GLY A 538 12.63 -4.22 -3.95
CA GLY A 538 11.70 -5.31 -4.20
C GLY A 538 11.33 -5.48 -5.68
N CYS A 539 11.40 -6.72 -6.17
CA CYS A 539 10.83 -7.16 -7.44
C CYS A 539 9.56 -7.99 -7.18
N PRO A 540 8.39 -7.58 -7.69
CA PRO A 540 7.17 -8.39 -7.61
C PRO A 540 7.22 -9.55 -8.62
N VAL A 541 7.05 -10.77 -8.13
CA VAL A 541 7.15 -12.01 -8.93
C VAL A 541 6.06 -12.97 -8.50
N SER A 542 5.42 -13.66 -9.46
CA SER A 542 4.48 -14.74 -9.15
C SER A 542 5.14 -15.72 -8.19
N PHE A 543 4.48 -16.01 -7.07
CA PHE A 543 5.01 -16.93 -6.07
C PHE A 543 5.34 -18.29 -6.70
N VAL A 544 4.51 -18.77 -7.62
CA VAL A 544 4.73 -20.03 -8.37
C VAL A 544 6.02 -19.96 -9.20
N ARG A 545 6.32 -18.82 -9.84
CA ARG A 545 7.56 -18.64 -10.61
C ARG A 545 8.79 -18.69 -9.70
N VAL A 546 8.72 -18.08 -8.51
CA VAL A 546 9.80 -18.14 -7.50
C VAL A 546 9.96 -19.57 -6.99
N GLN A 547 8.86 -20.26 -6.69
CA GLN A 547 8.88 -21.66 -6.26
C GLN A 547 9.58 -22.56 -7.29
N LYS A 548 9.15 -22.49 -8.55
CA LYS A 548 9.74 -23.25 -9.66
C LYS A 548 11.22 -22.95 -9.86
N MET A 549 11.62 -21.68 -9.77
CA MET A 549 13.03 -21.29 -9.89
C MET A 549 13.87 -21.86 -8.74
N LEU A 550 13.40 -21.74 -7.49
CA LEU A 550 14.13 -22.25 -6.33
C LEU A 550 14.22 -23.78 -6.34
N GLU A 551 13.16 -24.45 -6.80
CA GLU A 551 13.14 -25.90 -7.01
C GLU A 551 14.17 -26.33 -8.07
N SER A 552 14.15 -25.71 -9.25
CA SER A 552 15.03 -26.09 -10.37
C SER A 552 16.50 -25.72 -10.13
N SER A 553 16.76 -24.55 -9.54
CA SER A 553 18.13 -24.05 -9.27
C SER A 553 18.74 -24.59 -7.98
N LYS A 554 17.94 -25.25 -7.12
CA LYS A 554 18.26 -25.56 -5.72
C LYS A 554 18.67 -24.33 -4.91
N GLY A 555 18.18 -23.15 -5.29
CA GLY A 555 18.40 -21.89 -4.60
C GLY A 555 17.82 -21.90 -3.18
N LYS A 556 18.42 -21.12 -2.28
CA LYS A 556 17.93 -20.95 -0.91
C LYS A 556 17.21 -19.60 -0.79
N ALA A 557 16.14 -19.59 0.00
CA ALA A 557 15.33 -18.41 0.30
C ALA A 557 15.23 -18.20 1.82
N TRP A 558 15.06 -16.94 2.24
CA TRP A 558 15.06 -16.55 3.66
C TRP A 558 13.93 -15.57 4.00
N LEU A 559 13.36 -15.73 5.19
CA LEU A 559 12.35 -14.86 5.81
C LEU A 559 12.85 -14.31 7.15
N TRP A 560 12.36 -13.15 7.56
CA TRP A 560 12.74 -12.54 8.84
C TRP A 560 11.81 -13.00 9.99
N ASP A 561 12.40 -13.51 11.06
CA ASP A 561 11.73 -13.80 12.33
C ASP A 561 11.95 -12.62 13.30
N ASP A 562 10.87 -11.89 13.63
CA ASP A 562 10.91 -10.72 14.52
C ASP A 562 10.98 -11.06 16.01
N GLU A 563 10.59 -12.28 16.39
CA GLU A 563 10.69 -12.79 17.77
C GLU A 563 12.10 -13.32 18.03
N ALA A 564 12.65 -14.08 17.08
CA ALA A 564 14.02 -14.60 17.16
C ALA A 564 15.11 -13.64 16.67
N ASP A 565 14.74 -12.48 16.08
CA ASP A 565 15.65 -11.43 15.59
C ASP A 565 16.71 -12.01 14.61
N ARG A 566 16.27 -12.84 13.66
CA ARG A 566 17.15 -13.53 12.70
C ARG A 566 16.47 -13.88 11.37
N TRP A 567 17.29 -14.09 10.35
CA TRP A 567 16.87 -14.71 9.09
C TRP A 567 16.73 -16.22 9.24
N GLU A 568 15.56 -16.74 8.87
CA GLU A 568 15.24 -18.16 8.85
C GLU A 568 15.04 -18.66 7.42
N ARG A 569 15.49 -19.89 7.17
CA ARG A 569 15.38 -20.51 5.86
C ARG A 569 13.94 -20.91 5.61
N VAL A 570 13.43 -20.61 4.42
CA VAL A 570 12.11 -21.07 3.96
C VAL A 570 12.27 -22.05 2.80
N ASN A 571 11.46 -23.11 2.77
CA ASN A 571 11.44 -24.02 1.62
C ASN A 571 10.60 -23.42 0.50
N HIS A 572 10.87 -23.81 -0.75
CA HIS A 572 10.12 -23.27 -1.89
C HIS A 572 8.60 -23.55 -1.74
N TRP A 573 8.19 -24.76 -1.35
CA TRP A 573 6.77 -25.10 -1.17
C TRP A 573 6.09 -24.37 0.00
N ASP A 574 6.82 -23.65 0.85
CA ASP A 574 6.27 -22.85 1.96
C ASP A 574 6.09 -21.37 1.57
N ILE A 575 6.61 -20.95 0.41
CA ILE A 575 6.41 -19.59 -0.10
C ILE A 575 4.94 -19.36 -0.49
N ARG A 576 4.36 -18.28 0.00
CA ARG A 576 2.96 -17.88 -0.24
C ARG A 576 2.89 -16.44 -0.75
N PRO A 577 1.82 -16.05 -1.45
CA PRO A 577 1.55 -14.65 -1.82
C PRO A 577 1.78 -13.66 -0.68
N GLY A 578 2.25 -12.45 -1.01
CA GLY A 578 2.49 -11.37 -0.06
C GLY A 578 3.76 -11.51 0.80
N MET A 579 4.42 -12.68 0.78
CA MET A 579 5.69 -12.86 1.48
C MET A 579 6.81 -11.99 0.87
N LEU A 580 7.70 -11.54 1.75
CA LEU A 580 8.92 -10.83 1.40
C LEU A 580 10.10 -11.79 1.51
N VAL A 581 10.67 -12.17 0.38
CA VAL A 581 11.63 -13.26 0.25
C VAL A 581 13.02 -12.70 -0.07
N MET A 582 13.99 -12.96 0.80
CA MET A 582 15.39 -12.63 0.53
C MET A 582 16.07 -13.76 -0.22
N LEU A 583 16.69 -13.43 -1.35
CA LEU A 583 17.59 -14.31 -2.09
C LEU A 583 19.03 -13.82 -1.95
N LYS A 584 19.98 -14.76 -2.06
CA LYS A 584 21.39 -14.40 -2.23
C LYS A 584 21.60 -13.92 -3.67
N ARG A 585 22.52 -12.97 -3.88
CA ARG A 585 22.89 -12.47 -5.21
C ARG A 585 23.07 -13.58 -6.26
N ASP A 586 23.84 -14.62 -5.90
CA ASP A 586 24.23 -15.74 -6.77
C ASP A 586 23.09 -16.72 -7.11
N VAL A 587 21.90 -16.53 -6.55
CA VAL A 587 20.69 -17.26 -6.96
C VAL A 587 20.22 -16.78 -8.35
N GLY A 588 20.49 -15.52 -8.72
CA GLY A 588 20.14 -14.94 -10.01
C GLY A 588 18.63 -14.67 -10.16
N GLY A 589 18.13 -14.78 -11.39
CA GLY A 589 16.71 -14.72 -11.76
C GLY A 589 16.23 -13.38 -12.33
N TYR A 590 17.09 -12.38 -12.48
CA TYR A 590 16.67 -11.00 -12.80
C TYR A 590 17.62 -10.28 -13.75
N ASP A 591 17.06 -9.63 -14.78
CA ASP A 591 17.77 -8.79 -15.76
C ASP A 591 17.18 -7.37 -15.75
N THR A 592 18.02 -6.34 -15.87
CA THR A 592 17.57 -4.94 -15.79
C THR A 592 16.75 -4.49 -17.01
N THR A 593 16.86 -5.18 -18.16
CA THR A 593 16.15 -4.84 -19.40
C THR A 593 14.87 -5.65 -19.61
N GLU A 594 14.81 -6.86 -19.07
CA GLU A 594 13.65 -7.76 -19.20
C GLU A 594 12.86 -7.98 -17.89
N GLY A 595 13.43 -7.60 -16.75
CA GLY A 595 12.87 -7.82 -15.42
C GLY A 595 13.15 -9.23 -14.90
N TRP A 596 12.19 -9.83 -14.19
CA TRP A 596 12.29 -11.20 -13.70
C TRP A 596 12.29 -12.19 -14.87
N THR A 597 13.39 -12.92 -14.98
CA THR A 597 13.59 -13.93 -16.03
C THR A 597 13.48 -15.35 -15.49
N GLY A 598 13.76 -15.55 -14.19
CA GLY A 598 13.90 -16.87 -13.58
C GLY A 598 15.18 -17.62 -14.01
N ASP A 599 16.05 -16.99 -14.80
CA ASP A 599 17.32 -17.56 -15.24
C ASP A 599 18.42 -17.22 -14.24
N LYS A 600 19.12 -18.24 -13.75
CA LYS A 600 20.23 -18.09 -12.81
C LYS A 600 21.41 -17.30 -13.41
N ALA A 601 21.57 -17.30 -14.74
CA ALA A 601 22.61 -16.52 -15.41
C ALA A 601 22.37 -15.00 -15.38
N HIS A 602 21.14 -14.56 -15.11
CA HIS A 602 20.82 -13.16 -14.94
C HIS A 602 20.89 -12.79 -13.45
N ASP A 603 22.03 -12.26 -13.02
CA ASP A 603 22.26 -11.77 -11.66
C ASP A 603 22.50 -10.26 -11.62
N LEU A 604 22.24 -9.65 -10.47
CA LEU A 604 22.50 -8.24 -10.25
C LEU A 604 24.00 -8.01 -10.00
N SER A 605 24.57 -6.99 -10.64
CA SER A 605 26.00 -6.67 -10.56
C SER A 605 26.45 -6.16 -9.19
N ASP A 606 25.57 -5.48 -8.46
CA ASP A 606 25.80 -4.96 -7.09
C ASP A 606 24.53 -5.09 -6.23
N VAL A 607 24.69 -5.58 -5.00
CA VAL A 607 23.62 -5.67 -3.99
C VAL A 607 24.16 -5.45 -2.58
N PRO A 608 23.39 -4.83 -1.66
CA PRO A 608 23.82 -4.63 -0.28
C PRO A 608 24.05 -5.94 0.49
N ARG A 609 24.86 -5.88 1.56
CA ARG A 609 24.99 -7.00 2.53
C ARG A 609 23.67 -7.25 3.25
N ALA A 610 23.47 -8.46 3.77
CA ALA A 610 22.27 -8.81 4.54
C ALA A 610 22.14 -7.96 5.82
N GLY A 611 21.05 -7.19 5.92
CA GLY A 611 20.69 -6.40 7.10
C GLY A 611 19.56 -7.02 7.91
N ARG A 612 19.21 -6.41 9.05
CA ARG A 612 18.13 -6.88 9.94
C ARG A 612 16.76 -6.43 9.44
N GLY A 613 15.72 -7.20 9.76
CA GLY A 613 14.33 -6.73 9.75
C GLY A 613 13.96 -6.00 11.05
N VAL A 614 12.70 -5.61 11.22
CA VAL A 614 12.21 -4.95 12.45
C VAL A 614 11.92 -6.02 13.52
N ALA A 615 12.37 -5.82 14.77
CA ALA A 615 12.16 -6.78 15.87
C ALA A 615 11.10 -6.33 16.88
N LEU A 616 10.50 -7.29 17.60
CA LEU A 616 9.49 -7.03 18.65
C LEU A 616 10.05 -6.14 19.78
N ARG A 617 11.34 -6.27 20.11
CA ARG A 617 11.98 -5.60 21.25
C ARG A 617 12.54 -4.20 20.94
N ASP A 618 12.48 -3.76 19.68
CA ASP A 618 13.05 -2.47 19.27
C ASP A 618 12.18 -1.30 19.73
N ASP A 619 12.79 -0.26 20.29
CA ASP A 619 12.13 1.00 20.66
C ASP A 619 12.79 2.18 19.93
N SER A 620 12.76 2.09 18.59
CA SER A 620 13.48 3.02 17.70
C SER A 620 13.02 4.47 17.78
N TRP A 621 11.83 4.73 18.32
CA TRP A 621 11.26 6.07 18.50
C TRP A 621 11.71 6.75 19.79
N THR A 622 12.34 6.02 20.71
CA THR A 622 13.02 6.61 21.88
C THR A 622 14.32 7.32 21.46
N GLU A 623 14.96 6.89 20.37
CA GLU A 623 16.18 7.49 19.81
C GLU A 623 15.86 8.58 18.80
N ILE A 624 15.54 9.78 19.26
CA ILE A 624 15.13 10.89 18.39
C ILE A 624 16.21 11.98 18.22
N GLY A 625 17.37 11.78 18.84
CA GLY A 625 18.53 12.68 18.69
C GLY A 625 18.61 13.79 19.75
N HIS A 626 17.81 13.72 20.82
CA HIS A 626 17.87 14.66 21.93
C HIS A 626 17.46 13.99 23.25
N TRP A 627 17.77 14.62 24.37
CA TRP A 627 17.24 14.23 25.68
C TRP A 627 15.95 14.99 25.97
N SER A 628 14.95 14.29 26.50
CA SER A 628 13.72 14.90 27.01
C SER A 628 13.29 14.20 28.29
N ARG A 629 12.81 14.99 29.27
CA ARG A 629 12.31 14.46 30.54
C ARG A 629 10.99 13.74 30.32
N LEU A 630 10.74 12.71 31.13
CA LEU A 630 9.51 11.93 31.04
C LEU A 630 8.27 12.79 31.29
N GLU A 631 8.30 13.64 32.32
CA GLU A 631 7.18 14.53 32.67
C GLU A 631 6.84 15.53 31.56
N ASP A 632 7.85 16.14 30.94
CA ASP A 632 7.68 17.09 29.83
C ASP A 632 7.04 16.39 28.63
N HIS A 633 7.52 15.20 28.27
CA HIS A 633 6.96 14.41 27.16
C HIS A 633 5.51 13.99 27.39
N LEU A 634 5.16 13.54 28.60
CA LEU A 634 3.78 13.18 28.94
C LEU A 634 2.85 14.40 28.87
N ALA A 635 3.31 15.57 29.34
CA ALA A 635 2.56 16.82 29.23
C ALA A 635 2.40 17.28 27.77
N ASP A 636 3.44 17.13 26.95
CA ASP A 636 3.41 17.45 25.52
C ASP A 636 2.41 16.55 24.77
N ALA A 637 2.45 15.23 25.03
CA ALA A 637 1.53 14.28 24.46
C ALA A 637 0.07 14.56 24.85
N ARG A 638 -0.19 14.92 26.12
CA ARG A 638 -1.53 15.33 26.58
C ARG A 638 -2.05 16.54 25.81
N ARG A 639 -1.25 17.61 25.69
CA ARG A 639 -1.66 18.83 24.96
C ARG A 639 -1.88 18.59 23.47
N GLU A 640 -1.04 17.79 22.83
CA GLU A 640 -1.23 17.42 21.43
C GLU A 640 -2.50 16.58 21.24
N ALA A 641 -2.80 15.66 22.17
CA ALA A 641 -4.06 14.91 22.14
C ALA A 641 -5.29 15.80 22.29
N GLU A 642 -5.25 16.81 23.16
CA GLU A 642 -6.32 17.80 23.31
C GLU A 642 -6.57 18.55 21.99
N GLN A 643 -5.51 19.08 21.38
CA GLN A 643 -5.59 19.79 20.10
C GLN A 643 -6.13 18.89 18.98
N MET A 644 -5.67 17.64 18.91
CA MET A 644 -6.12 16.67 17.91
C MET A 644 -7.59 16.29 18.13
N CYS A 645 -8.01 16.06 19.37
CA CYS A 645 -9.40 15.76 19.68
C CYS A 645 -10.33 16.93 19.33
N ASP A 646 -9.90 18.16 19.59
CA ASP A 646 -10.69 19.35 19.26
C ASP A 646 -10.80 19.55 17.74
N ALA A 647 -9.69 19.37 17.01
CA ALA A 647 -9.67 19.44 15.54
C ALA A 647 -10.55 18.37 14.88
N LEU A 648 -10.58 17.16 15.45
CA LEU A 648 -11.41 16.05 15.00
C LEU A 648 -12.84 16.09 15.57
N ALA A 649 -13.16 17.05 16.44
CA ALA A 649 -14.42 17.12 17.17
C ALA A 649 -14.80 15.77 17.83
N LEU A 650 -13.87 15.18 18.58
CA LEU A 650 -14.15 14.04 19.46
C LEU A 650 -14.76 14.52 20.78
N THR A 651 -15.69 13.77 21.34
CA THR A 651 -16.45 14.17 22.54
C THR A 651 -16.66 13.02 23.51
N GLY A 652 -16.98 13.33 24.78
CA GLY A 652 -17.33 12.32 25.79
C GLY A 652 -16.18 11.36 26.11
N HIS A 653 -16.50 10.11 26.42
CA HIS A 653 -15.51 9.12 26.88
C HIS A 653 -14.42 8.80 25.85
N THR A 654 -14.68 8.89 24.54
CA THR A 654 -13.64 8.67 23.52
C THR A 654 -12.60 9.78 23.53
N ARG A 655 -13.01 11.05 23.70
CA ARG A 655 -12.11 12.19 23.91
C ARG A 655 -11.26 11.98 25.16
N THR A 656 -11.91 11.69 26.29
CA THR A 656 -11.21 11.44 27.56
C THR A 656 -10.20 10.30 27.41
N ALA A 657 -10.59 9.20 26.77
CA ALA A 657 -9.71 8.05 26.57
C ALA A 657 -8.44 8.38 25.77
N VAL A 658 -8.56 9.12 24.66
CA VAL A 658 -7.39 9.49 23.83
C VAL A 658 -6.44 10.43 24.58
N ILE A 659 -6.97 11.42 25.30
CA ILE A 659 -6.17 12.39 26.06
C ILE A 659 -5.44 11.71 27.21
N GLU A 660 -6.16 10.93 28.02
CA GLU A 660 -5.61 10.28 29.20
C GLU A 660 -4.64 9.17 28.83
N ALA A 661 -4.95 8.38 27.78
CA ALA A 661 -3.99 7.41 27.25
C ALA A 661 -2.71 8.11 26.78
N SER A 662 -2.81 9.19 25.98
CA SER A 662 -1.64 9.91 25.49
C SER A 662 -0.83 10.55 26.63
N GLY A 663 -1.48 11.11 27.64
CA GLY A 663 -0.82 11.73 28.79
C GLY A 663 -0.20 10.74 29.79
N LEU A 664 -0.47 9.44 29.67
CA LEU A 664 0.00 8.40 30.59
C LEU A 664 0.73 7.24 29.88
N HIS A 665 0.78 7.22 28.55
CA HIS A 665 1.24 6.07 27.77
C HIS A 665 2.66 5.60 28.10
N ASP A 666 3.49 6.53 28.56
CA ASP A 666 4.92 6.36 28.80
C ASP A 666 5.30 6.28 30.29
N VAL A 667 4.34 6.25 31.22
CA VAL A 667 4.59 6.10 32.68
C VAL A 667 5.49 4.88 32.96
N GLY A 668 5.33 3.80 32.21
CA GLY A 668 6.17 2.60 32.26
C GLY A 668 7.66 2.83 31.99
N LYS A 669 8.06 3.93 31.35
CA LYS A 669 9.46 4.31 31.21
C LYS A 669 10.11 4.68 32.54
N ALA A 670 9.33 4.99 33.57
CA ALA A 670 9.84 5.16 34.93
C ALA A 670 10.42 3.87 35.54
N HIS A 671 10.18 2.71 34.93
CA HIS A 671 10.70 1.43 35.39
C HIS A 671 12.24 1.45 35.46
N PRO A 672 12.88 1.07 36.59
CA PRO A 672 14.33 1.17 36.77
C PRO A 672 15.16 0.48 35.68
N ARG A 673 14.73 -0.72 35.25
CA ARG A 673 15.34 -1.45 34.15
C ARG A 673 15.29 -0.73 32.79
N TRP A 674 14.25 0.08 32.53
CA TRP A 674 14.18 0.89 31.32
C TRP A 674 15.17 2.05 31.41
N GLN A 675 15.17 2.76 32.55
CA GLN A 675 16.06 3.90 32.80
C GLN A 675 17.55 3.51 32.86
N SER A 676 17.88 2.30 33.29
CA SER A 676 19.26 1.80 33.32
C SER A 676 19.79 1.35 31.97
N ALA A 677 18.91 1.09 31.00
CA ALA A 677 19.30 0.71 29.64
C ALA A 677 19.72 1.90 28.77
N LEU A 678 19.40 3.13 29.19
CA LEU A 678 19.69 4.35 28.41
C LEU A 678 21.19 4.54 28.20
N PRO A 679 21.62 4.91 26.98
CA PRO A 679 23.04 5.01 26.64
C PRO A 679 23.75 6.21 27.28
N ASP A 680 23.03 7.30 27.58
CA ASP A 680 23.59 8.53 28.17
C ASP A 680 22.52 9.34 28.93
N ARG A 681 22.89 9.88 30.10
CA ARG A 681 22.06 10.72 30.98
C ARG A 681 22.75 12.01 31.42
N THR A 682 23.92 12.32 30.87
CA THR A 682 24.79 13.42 31.31
C THR A 682 24.14 14.79 31.20
N ALA A 683 23.32 15.02 30.17
CA ALA A 683 22.69 16.31 29.92
C ALA A 683 21.59 16.69 30.93
N ILE A 684 20.93 15.70 31.55
CA ILE A 684 19.84 15.92 32.53
C ILE A 684 19.99 14.94 33.71
N PRO A 685 21.00 15.12 34.58
CA PRO A 685 21.26 14.22 35.68
C PRO A 685 20.07 14.12 36.64
N GLY A 686 19.79 12.92 37.15
CA GLY A 686 18.75 12.68 38.17
C GLY A 686 17.30 12.70 37.67
N ALA A 687 17.03 13.11 36.43
CA ALA A 687 15.69 13.07 35.85
C ALA A 687 15.38 11.69 35.22
N LEU A 688 14.10 11.31 35.24
CA LEU A 688 13.59 10.26 34.37
C LEU A 688 13.53 10.79 32.94
N LEU A 689 14.06 10.02 32.00
CA LEU A 689 14.08 10.40 30.59
C LEU A 689 12.99 9.64 29.82
N ALA A 690 12.38 10.29 28.83
CA ALA A 690 11.49 9.64 27.86
C ALA A 690 12.19 9.32 26.54
N LYS A 691 13.13 10.18 26.13
CA LYS A 691 13.83 10.11 24.85
C LYS A 691 15.34 10.32 25.05
N THR A 692 16.14 9.77 24.15
CA THR A 692 17.60 9.78 24.22
C THR A 692 18.21 10.04 22.84
N PRO A 693 19.49 10.46 22.77
CA PRO A 693 20.19 10.57 21.50
C PRO A 693 20.34 9.24 20.78
N ARG A 694 20.71 9.33 19.51
CA ARG A 694 20.99 8.16 18.69
C ARG A 694 22.38 7.63 19.01
N VAL A 695 22.59 6.33 18.88
CA VAL A 695 23.90 5.71 19.12
C VAL A 695 24.52 5.24 17.81
N LEU A 696 25.64 5.86 17.43
CA LEU A 696 26.56 5.33 16.42
C LEU A 696 27.53 4.36 17.10
N ALA A 697 27.75 3.21 16.48
CA ALA A 697 28.78 2.29 16.91
C ALA A 697 29.68 1.86 15.76
N VAL A 698 30.94 1.62 16.10
CA VAL A 698 31.99 1.16 15.19
C VAL A 698 32.75 0.01 15.85
N ASP A 699 32.74 -1.15 15.20
CA ASP A 699 33.48 -2.33 15.63
C ASP A 699 34.87 -2.29 15.00
N VAL A 700 35.89 -2.33 15.86
CA VAL A 700 37.29 -2.15 15.46
C VAL A 700 38.15 -3.34 15.91
N VAL A 701 39.05 -3.77 15.03
CA VAL A 701 40.15 -4.70 15.31
C VAL A 701 41.47 -3.95 15.21
N GLY A 702 42.34 -4.09 16.21
CA GLY A 702 43.63 -3.41 16.27
C GLY A 702 43.55 -2.08 17.02
N ASP A 703 43.99 -0.99 16.39
CA ASP A 703 44.12 0.34 17.02
C ASP A 703 42.77 1.05 17.16
N ALA A 704 42.07 0.77 18.27
CA ALA A 704 40.80 1.38 18.60
C ALA A 704 40.92 2.89 18.89
N ASP A 705 42.06 3.34 19.43
CA ASP A 705 42.29 4.75 19.79
C ASP A 705 42.36 5.65 18.54
N ALA A 706 42.97 5.17 17.47
CA ALA A 706 43.00 5.88 16.19
C ALA A 706 41.57 6.12 15.63
N ILE A 707 40.71 5.10 15.69
CA ILE A 707 39.30 5.24 15.28
C ILE A 707 38.53 6.15 16.24
N ARG A 708 38.81 6.05 17.55
CA ARG A 708 38.20 6.88 18.59
C ARG A 708 38.38 8.38 18.31
N GLN A 709 39.54 8.77 17.79
CA GLN A 709 39.88 10.15 17.44
C GLN A 709 39.36 10.57 16.05
N THR A 710 39.21 9.62 15.12
CA THR A 710 38.80 9.91 13.73
C THR A 710 37.30 10.22 13.61
N VAL A 711 36.44 9.52 14.35
CA VAL A 711 34.98 9.68 14.23
C VAL A 711 34.51 11.11 14.59
N PRO A 712 34.97 11.73 15.70
CA PRO A 712 34.60 13.12 16.01
C PRO A 712 35.08 14.17 15.00
N GLN A 713 36.13 13.89 14.22
CA GLN A 713 36.59 14.79 13.15
C GLN A 713 35.63 14.76 11.94
N ARG A 714 35.02 13.60 11.68
CA ARG A 714 34.06 13.40 10.59
C ARG A 714 32.63 13.75 10.99
N GLN A 715 32.31 13.65 12.28
CA GLN A 715 31.01 13.97 12.85
C GLN A 715 31.18 14.96 14.02
N PRO A 716 31.37 16.26 13.73
CA PRO A 716 31.51 17.29 14.75
C PRO A 716 30.25 17.35 15.64
N GLY A 717 30.36 16.88 16.88
CA GLY A 717 29.22 16.82 17.83
C GLY A 717 29.02 15.46 18.48
N ALA A 718 29.61 14.39 17.91
CA ALA A 718 29.52 13.04 18.47
C ALA A 718 30.14 12.94 19.87
N LEU A 719 29.34 12.61 20.90
CA LEU A 719 29.79 12.46 22.28
C LEU A 719 30.20 11.00 22.55
N PRO A 720 31.42 10.74 23.05
CA PRO A 720 31.88 9.37 23.29
C PRO A 720 31.08 8.69 24.39
N LEU A 721 30.66 7.45 24.15
CA LEU A 721 30.01 6.56 25.10
C LEU A 721 30.97 5.43 25.52
N PRO A 722 30.72 4.71 26.64
CA PRO A 722 31.60 3.65 27.09
C PRO A 722 31.84 2.57 26.02
N ASP A 723 33.05 2.04 25.95
CA ASP A 723 33.41 1.00 24.99
C ASP A 723 32.88 -0.38 25.42
N GLU A 724 32.63 -1.25 24.45
CA GLU A 724 32.21 -2.63 24.71
C GLU A 724 33.20 -3.60 24.09
N ALA A 725 33.79 -4.47 24.91
CA ALA A 725 34.55 -5.61 24.42
C ALA A 725 33.60 -6.64 23.79
N ARG A 726 33.93 -7.11 22.59
CA ARG A 726 33.11 -8.03 21.80
C ARG A 726 33.95 -9.09 21.11
N ARG A 727 33.26 -10.12 20.61
CA ARG A 727 33.84 -11.16 19.74
C ARG A 727 33.04 -11.28 18.46
N ARG A 728 33.74 -11.40 17.33
CA ARG A 728 33.15 -11.65 16.01
C ARG A 728 33.86 -12.83 15.37
N GLY A 729 33.18 -13.98 15.32
CA GLY A 729 33.83 -15.25 14.97
C GLY A 729 34.95 -15.59 15.95
N ARG A 730 36.21 -15.56 15.48
CA ARG A 730 37.42 -15.80 16.29
C ARG A 730 38.21 -14.53 16.62
N GLU A 731 37.78 -13.36 16.14
CA GLU A 731 38.46 -12.08 16.40
C GLU A 731 37.90 -11.43 17.67
N ASP A 732 38.80 -10.93 18.53
CA ASP A 732 38.46 -10.02 19.61
C ASP A 732 38.33 -8.59 19.03
N ILE A 733 37.21 -7.94 19.31
CA ILE A 733 36.80 -6.66 18.73
C ILE A 733 36.45 -5.68 19.86
N VAL A 734 36.75 -4.41 19.67
CA VAL A 734 36.23 -3.33 20.53
C VAL A 734 35.14 -2.57 19.77
N ARG A 735 33.94 -2.50 20.36
CA ARG A 735 32.86 -1.63 19.88
C ARG A 735 32.98 -0.27 20.53
N LEU A 736 33.39 0.70 19.73
CA LEU A 736 33.40 2.10 20.08
C LEU A 736 32.00 2.68 19.84
N ARG A 737 31.55 3.58 20.72
CA ARG A 737 30.19 4.13 20.66
C ARG A 737 30.19 5.64 20.83
N TRP A 738 29.25 6.29 20.16
CA TRP A 738 29.00 7.73 20.28
C TRP A 738 27.52 8.03 20.29
N ALA A 739 27.11 8.95 21.14
CA ALA A 739 25.83 9.62 21.03
C ALA A 739 25.91 10.68 19.92
N ILE A 740 24.87 10.79 19.10
CA ILE A 740 24.77 11.74 17.98
C ILE A 740 23.34 12.32 17.88
N ASP A 741 23.24 13.53 17.32
CA ASP A 741 21.97 14.19 17.03
C ASP A 741 21.27 13.51 15.82
N ASP A 742 21.95 13.51 14.66
CA ASP A 742 21.36 13.07 13.39
C ASP A 742 21.80 11.67 12.95
N ARG A 743 20.95 10.95 12.19
CA ARG A 743 21.35 9.68 11.59
C ARG A 743 22.31 9.91 10.44
N LEU A 744 23.46 9.25 10.48
CA LEU A 744 24.35 9.11 9.33
C LEU A 744 23.63 8.38 8.18
N GLY A 745 23.75 8.94 6.98
CA GLY A 745 23.30 8.35 5.72
C GLY A 745 24.18 7.21 5.21
N VAL A 746 23.77 6.61 4.09
CA VAL A 746 24.45 5.44 3.50
C VAL A 746 25.90 5.76 3.13
N ASP A 747 26.16 6.92 2.51
CA ASP A 747 27.51 7.31 2.09
C ASP A 747 28.43 7.63 3.27
N GLU A 748 27.90 8.28 4.32
CA GLU A 748 28.64 8.56 5.55
C GLU A 748 29.05 7.27 6.24
N LEU A 749 28.11 6.31 6.37
CA LEU A 749 28.41 4.98 6.93
C LEU A 749 29.38 4.20 6.05
N LYS A 750 29.28 4.28 4.71
CA LYS A 750 30.22 3.66 3.78
C LYS A 750 31.64 4.22 3.98
N SER A 751 31.77 5.52 4.20
CA SER A 751 33.05 6.17 4.47
C SER A 751 33.70 5.68 5.78
N LEU A 752 32.91 5.45 6.83
CA LEU A 752 33.39 4.90 8.10
C LEU A 752 33.81 3.43 7.96
N ARG A 753 33.04 2.64 7.22
CA ARG A 753 33.34 1.23 6.95
C ARG A 753 34.62 1.03 6.13
N ALA A 754 35.06 2.05 5.40
CA ALA A 754 36.29 2.01 4.61
C ALA A 754 37.57 2.29 5.42
N LEU A 755 37.45 2.68 6.70
CA LEU A 755 38.61 2.93 7.56
C LEU A 755 39.34 1.62 7.89
N SER A 756 40.68 1.68 7.93
CA SER A 756 41.51 0.53 8.31
C SER A 756 41.16 0.06 9.73
N GLY A 757 41.05 -1.25 9.93
CA GLY A 757 40.69 -1.85 11.22
C GLY A 757 39.19 -1.88 11.54
N VAL A 758 38.34 -1.14 10.79
CA VAL A 758 36.89 -1.18 10.99
C VAL A 758 36.29 -2.46 10.37
N ARG A 759 35.55 -3.22 11.18
CA ARG A 759 34.81 -4.42 10.76
C ARG A 759 33.33 -4.12 10.54
N TRP A 760 32.82 -3.11 11.23
CA TRP A 760 31.44 -2.68 11.13
C TRP A 760 31.28 -1.24 11.60
N ALA A 761 30.35 -0.51 10.98
CA ALA A 761 29.87 0.78 11.48
C ALA A 761 28.38 0.92 11.15
N GLY A 762 27.60 1.38 12.14
CA GLY A 762 26.16 1.56 11.99
C GLY A 762 25.50 2.11 13.25
N HIS A 763 24.20 2.37 13.13
CA HIS A 763 23.36 2.79 14.25
C HIS A 763 22.99 1.58 15.11
N VAL A 764 23.12 1.71 16.42
CA VAL A 764 22.65 0.71 17.40
C VAL A 764 21.27 1.14 17.86
N GLN A 765 20.32 0.20 17.83
CA GLN A 765 18.97 0.44 18.34
C GLN A 765 18.91 0.24 19.86
N PHE A 766 18.13 1.11 20.51
CA PHE A 766 17.80 1.04 21.92
C PHE A 766 16.91 -0.16 22.25
N ARG A 767 17.33 -0.95 23.25
CA ARG A 767 16.71 -2.22 23.64
C ARG A 767 16.62 -2.32 25.18
N PRO A 768 15.53 -1.80 25.80
CA PRO A 768 15.38 -1.79 27.26
C PRO A 768 15.07 -3.18 27.88
N GLY A 769 14.74 -4.17 27.06
CA GLY A 769 14.43 -5.53 27.52
C GLY A 769 13.10 -5.66 28.27
N LEU A 770 12.26 -4.62 28.23
CA LEU A 770 10.88 -4.60 28.70
C LEU A 770 10.05 -3.68 27.81
N ARG A 771 8.72 -3.80 27.89
CA ARG A 771 7.78 -2.99 27.12
C ARG A 771 7.10 -1.98 28.02
N HIS A 772 7.46 -0.72 27.84
CA HIS A 772 7.02 0.36 28.72
C HIS A 772 5.51 0.58 28.61
N GLU A 773 4.93 0.40 27.43
CA GLU A 773 3.48 0.53 27.21
C GLU A 773 2.67 -0.49 28.01
N VAL A 774 3.23 -1.69 28.22
CA VAL A 774 2.63 -2.72 29.06
C VAL A 774 2.76 -2.34 30.52
N ALA A 775 3.91 -1.84 30.97
CA ALA A 775 4.08 -1.34 32.33
C ALA A 775 3.12 -0.17 32.64
N SER A 776 2.95 0.77 31.70
CA SER A 776 1.95 1.85 31.80
C SER A 776 0.53 1.30 31.92
N ALA A 777 0.16 0.33 31.08
CA ALA A 777 -1.17 -0.27 31.12
C ALA A 777 -1.45 -1.04 32.41
N LEU A 778 -0.47 -1.78 32.95
CA LEU A 778 -0.59 -2.46 34.26
C LEU A 778 -0.81 -1.46 35.40
N ALA A 779 -0.13 -0.31 35.35
CA ALA A 779 -0.31 0.77 36.33
C ALA A 779 -1.70 1.43 36.21
N MET A 780 -2.09 1.78 34.99
CA MET A 780 -3.38 2.42 34.72
C MET A 780 -4.55 1.49 35.05
N TRP A 781 -4.41 0.19 34.76
CA TRP A 781 -5.39 -0.83 35.08
C TRP A 781 -5.65 -0.90 36.59
N LYS A 782 -4.60 -0.90 37.40
CA LYS A 782 -4.71 -0.92 38.86
C LYS A 782 -5.52 0.28 39.38
N LYS A 783 -5.17 1.49 38.94
CA LYS A 783 -5.86 2.73 39.35
C LYS A 783 -7.32 2.76 38.89
N TYR A 784 -7.61 2.25 37.68
CA TYR A 784 -8.97 2.09 37.18
C TYR A 784 -9.79 1.11 38.03
N ARG A 785 -9.23 -0.06 38.35
CA ARG A 785 -9.89 -1.10 39.15
C ARG A 785 -10.16 -0.70 40.59
N ASP A 786 -9.31 0.15 41.16
CA ASP A 786 -9.48 0.69 42.52
C ASP A 786 -10.50 1.85 42.58
N GLY A 787 -11.09 2.25 41.44
CA GLY A 787 -12.08 3.34 41.35
C GLY A 787 -11.48 4.74 41.48
N GLY A 788 -10.15 4.86 41.38
CA GLY A 788 -9.41 6.13 41.51
C GLY A 788 -8.99 6.75 40.17
N ALA A 789 -9.54 6.28 39.05
CA ALA A 789 -9.23 6.79 37.72
C ALA A 789 -10.33 7.72 37.19
N ASP A 790 -9.91 8.84 36.60
CA ASP A 790 -10.80 9.77 35.90
C ASP A 790 -10.90 9.45 34.39
N TYR A 791 -10.49 8.24 34.00
CA TYR A 791 -10.45 7.76 32.62
C TYR A 791 -11.17 6.41 32.46
N PRO A 792 -11.77 6.15 31.28
CA PRO A 792 -12.45 4.88 31.02
C PRO A 792 -11.46 3.72 30.78
N ALA A 793 -11.96 2.48 30.81
CA ALA A 793 -11.21 1.27 30.48
C ALA A 793 -10.55 1.34 29.10
N LEU A 794 -11.20 2.03 28.15
CA LEU A 794 -10.65 2.31 26.83
C LEU A 794 -9.29 3.02 26.88
N ALA A 795 -9.04 3.91 27.85
CA ALA A 795 -7.75 4.60 28.00
C ALA A 795 -6.61 3.63 28.36
N VAL A 796 -6.92 2.63 29.20
CA VAL A 796 -5.96 1.57 29.58
C VAL A 796 -5.59 0.75 28.35
N TYR A 797 -6.58 0.38 27.53
CA TYR A 797 -6.37 -0.34 26.29
C TYR A 797 -5.49 0.45 25.32
N LEU A 798 -5.87 1.70 25.02
CA LEU A 798 -5.14 2.56 24.07
C LEU A 798 -3.69 2.79 24.50
N THR A 799 -3.44 2.85 25.82
CA THR A 799 -2.08 2.95 26.37
C THR A 799 -1.24 1.73 26.05
N ALA A 800 -1.75 0.50 26.18
CA ALA A 800 -0.98 -0.70 25.85
C ALA A 800 -0.75 -0.87 24.33
N THR A 801 -1.72 -0.45 23.53
CA THR A 801 -1.75 -0.77 22.10
C THR A 801 -1.04 0.24 21.23
N HIS A 802 -0.63 1.40 21.77
CA HIS A 802 -0.07 2.47 20.96
C HIS A 802 1.24 2.12 20.24
N HIS A 803 1.98 1.05 20.56
CA HIS A 803 3.09 0.57 19.70
C HIS A 803 2.68 -0.50 18.68
N GLY A 804 1.44 -0.98 18.72
CA GLY A 804 0.89 -2.03 17.86
C GLY A 804 1.28 -3.46 18.28
N LYS A 805 1.96 -3.61 19.42
CA LYS A 805 2.65 -4.85 19.81
C LYS A 805 2.02 -5.59 20.99
N ALA A 806 1.25 -4.94 21.85
CA ALA A 806 0.49 -5.53 22.97
C ALA A 806 -0.99 -5.21 22.80
N ARG A 807 -1.64 -5.84 21.80
CA ARG A 807 -3.00 -5.51 21.38
C ARG A 807 -4.04 -6.46 21.95
N THR A 808 -4.00 -7.73 21.55
CA THR A 808 -5.05 -8.71 21.84
C THR A 808 -4.73 -9.61 23.03
N VAL A 809 -3.45 -9.80 23.37
CA VAL A 809 -3.02 -10.61 24.51
C VAL A 809 -1.93 -9.90 25.32
N LEU A 810 -1.86 -10.21 26.62
CA LEU A 810 -0.73 -9.96 27.50
C LEU A 810 -0.12 -11.30 27.89
N ARG A 811 1.14 -11.56 27.50
CA ARG A 811 1.80 -12.85 27.73
C ARG A 811 3.20 -12.71 28.32
N SER A 812 3.65 -13.79 28.96
CA SER A 812 5.04 -13.96 29.41
C SER A 812 5.99 -14.08 28.23
N THR A 813 7.19 -13.51 28.35
CA THR A 813 8.29 -13.70 27.39
C THR A 813 9.30 -14.73 27.88
N THR A 814 9.19 -15.15 29.14
CA THR A 814 9.97 -16.27 29.69
C THR A 814 9.12 -17.53 29.74
N GLY A 815 9.79 -18.69 29.72
CA GLY A 815 9.13 -19.98 29.97
C GLY A 815 8.68 -20.17 31.42
N GLN A 816 9.04 -19.25 32.33
CA GLN A 816 8.71 -19.33 33.77
C GLN A 816 7.42 -18.59 34.13
N GLY A 817 6.92 -17.71 33.25
CA GLY A 817 5.72 -16.92 33.56
C GLY A 817 5.98 -15.78 34.57
N ASP A 818 7.24 -15.38 34.77
CA ASP A 818 7.65 -14.38 35.76
C ASP A 818 7.57 -12.93 35.23
N ASP A 819 7.09 -12.74 34.00
CA ASP A 819 7.00 -11.44 33.35
C ASP A 819 5.73 -11.31 32.48
N VAL A 820 5.46 -10.06 32.06
CA VAL A 820 4.47 -9.74 31.03
C VAL A 820 5.17 -8.84 30.02
N PHE A 821 5.46 -9.34 28.82
CA PHE A 821 6.23 -8.60 27.80
C PHE A 821 7.55 -7.99 28.31
N GLY A 822 8.29 -8.72 29.16
CA GLY A 822 9.55 -8.29 29.77
C GLY A 822 9.41 -7.47 31.05
N VAL A 823 8.19 -7.05 31.41
CA VAL A 823 7.89 -6.34 32.66
C VAL A 823 7.79 -7.35 33.78
N ARG A 824 8.63 -7.20 34.80
CA ARG A 824 8.64 -8.06 35.99
C ARG A 824 7.84 -7.44 37.12
N SER A 825 7.42 -8.26 38.07
CA SER A 825 6.72 -7.82 39.28
C SER A 825 7.59 -7.06 40.28
N ASP A 826 8.91 -7.00 40.06
CA ASP A 826 9.86 -6.22 40.84
C ASP A 826 10.53 -5.14 39.95
N PRO A 827 10.33 -3.84 40.25
CA PRO A 827 9.50 -3.30 41.33
C PRO A 827 8.00 -3.46 41.07
N SER A 828 7.21 -3.59 42.13
CA SER A 828 5.74 -3.68 42.05
C SER A 828 5.05 -2.33 41.90
N THR A 829 5.81 -1.23 41.94
CA THR A 829 5.31 0.15 41.88
C THR A 829 6.29 1.01 41.09
N LEU A 830 5.78 1.82 40.18
CA LEU A 830 6.53 2.85 39.47
C LEU A 830 6.45 4.18 40.23
N LEU A 831 7.52 4.96 40.16
CA LEU A 831 7.60 6.29 40.78
C LEU A 831 7.73 7.34 39.68
N LEU A 832 6.78 8.26 39.62
CA LEU A 832 6.81 9.42 38.72
C LEU A 832 6.67 10.67 39.60
N GLY A 833 7.77 11.44 39.73
CA GLY A 833 7.87 12.48 40.75
C GLY A 833 7.64 11.90 42.16
N SER A 834 6.61 12.38 42.85
CA SER A 834 6.17 11.86 44.15
C SER A 834 4.99 10.88 44.08
N GLU A 835 4.41 10.65 42.90
CA GLU A 835 3.25 9.78 42.73
C GLU A 835 3.68 8.31 42.61
N GLN A 836 2.94 7.43 43.28
CA GLN A 836 3.12 5.99 43.22
C GLN A 836 2.11 5.37 42.25
N TRP A 837 2.61 4.52 41.37
CA TRP A 837 1.84 3.83 40.35
C TRP A 837 2.00 2.30 40.52
N PRO A 838 1.18 1.64 41.36
CA PRO A 838 1.26 0.20 41.59
C PRO A 838 0.90 -0.58 40.32
N LEU A 839 1.64 -1.66 40.04
CA LEU A 839 1.43 -2.51 38.87
C LEU A 839 0.51 -3.69 39.21
N ASP A 840 -0.56 -3.88 38.43
CA ASP A 840 -1.48 -5.00 38.60
C ASP A 840 -1.32 -6.06 37.51
N PHE A 841 -0.56 -7.12 37.84
CA PHE A 841 -0.32 -8.27 36.96
C PHE A 841 -1.51 -9.22 36.85
N SER A 842 -2.60 -9.03 37.61
CA SER A 842 -3.77 -9.91 37.53
C SER A 842 -4.46 -9.86 36.16
N VAL A 843 -4.37 -8.72 35.47
CA VAL A 843 -4.94 -8.51 34.12
C VAL A 843 -4.25 -9.35 33.05
N ALA A 844 -3.00 -9.76 33.27
CA ALA A 844 -2.24 -10.58 32.34
C ALA A 844 -2.60 -12.08 32.42
N LYS A 845 -3.47 -12.47 33.36
CA LYS A 845 -4.06 -13.82 33.39
C LYS A 845 -5.13 -13.92 32.32
N ASP A 846 -5.30 -15.11 31.75
CA ASP A 846 -6.36 -15.37 30.77
C ASP A 846 -7.73 -14.99 31.36
N GLY A 847 -8.46 -14.15 30.64
CA GLY A 847 -9.82 -13.69 30.99
C GLY A 847 -10.89 -14.77 30.90
N ALA A 848 -10.51 -16.04 31.08
CA ALA A 848 -11.36 -17.23 31.16
C ALA A 848 -11.34 -17.82 32.59
N GLN A 849 -10.81 -17.11 33.58
CA GLN A 849 -10.97 -17.50 34.98
C GLN A 849 -12.39 -17.17 35.43
N GLY A 850 -13.14 -18.21 35.77
CA GLY A 850 -14.54 -18.11 36.13
C GLY A 850 -15.04 -19.35 36.83
N ARG A 851 -16.32 -19.32 37.20
CA ARG A 851 -17.04 -20.45 37.76
C ARG A 851 -18.37 -20.61 37.02
N TRP A 852 -18.81 -21.85 36.85
CA TRP A 852 -20.15 -22.11 36.33
C TRP A 852 -21.18 -21.85 37.43
N GLU A 853 -22.11 -20.94 37.18
CA GLU A 853 -23.31 -20.72 37.98
C GLU A 853 -24.51 -21.22 37.16
N GLY A 854 -24.96 -22.45 37.44
CA GLY A 854 -25.99 -23.11 36.63
C GLY A 854 -25.50 -23.44 35.22
N ARG A 855 -26.09 -22.81 34.20
CA ARG A 855 -25.71 -22.95 32.77
C ARG A 855 -24.88 -21.78 32.24
N GLU A 856 -24.56 -20.81 33.09
CA GLU A 856 -23.80 -19.62 32.71
C GLU A 856 -22.40 -19.67 33.31
N PHE A 857 -21.39 -19.28 32.53
CA PHE A 857 -20.03 -19.16 33.00
C PHE A 857 -19.80 -17.73 33.50
N VAL A 858 -19.67 -17.58 34.82
CA VAL A 858 -19.44 -16.29 35.46
C VAL A 858 -17.95 -16.08 35.60
N LEU A 859 -17.42 -15.05 34.93
CA LEU A 859 -16.01 -14.67 35.05
C LEU A 859 -15.71 -14.17 36.47
N THR A 860 -14.67 -14.72 37.08
CA THR A 860 -14.17 -14.35 38.42
C THR A 860 -12.93 -13.47 38.33
N GLY A 861 -12.31 -13.37 37.16
CA GLY A 861 -11.16 -12.49 36.88
C GLY A 861 -11.40 -11.61 35.66
N TYR A 862 -11.23 -10.30 35.83
CA TYR A 862 -11.24 -9.32 34.74
C TYR A 862 -9.88 -9.38 34.02
N GLY A 863 -9.78 -10.23 32.99
CA GLY A 863 -8.53 -10.41 32.22
C GLY A 863 -8.45 -9.49 31.00
N TRP A 864 -7.24 -9.30 30.48
CA TRP A 864 -6.97 -8.47 29.29
C TRP A 864 -7.84 -8.86 28.10
N THR A 865 -7.95 -10.17 27.82
CA THR A 865 -8.78 -10.69 26.72
C THR A 865 -10.25 -10.31 26.87
N GLY A 866 -10.76 -10.24 28.10
CA GLY A 866 -12.13 -9.79 28.37
C GLY A 866 -12.32 -8.30 28.12
N LEU A 867 -11.35 -7.46 28.53
CA LEU A 867 -11.32 -6.03 28.20
C LEU A 867 -11.35 -5.83 26.68
N VAL A 868 -10.51 -6.55 25.94
CA VAL A 868 -10.46 -6.47 24.48
C VAL A 868 -11.77 -6.93 23.85
N ALA A 869 -12.37 -8.02 24.35
CA ALA A 869 -13.65 -8.53 23.86
C ALA A 869 -14.78 -7.51 24.02
N ASP A 870 -14.92 -6.90 25.20
CA ASP A 870 -15.95 -5.89 25.45
C ASP A 870 -15.74 -4.62 24.61
N LEU A 871 -14.50 -4.16 24.43
CA LEU A 871 -14.20 -3.01 23.58
C LEU A 871 -14.45 -3.29 22.09
N LEU A 872 -13.99 -4.44 21.59
CA LEU A 872 -14.10 -4.82 20.19
C LEU A 872 -15.53 -5.22 19.81
N GLY A 873 -16.27 -5.81 20.75
CA GLY A 873 -17.61 -6.33 20.56
C GLY A 873 -17.66 -7.73 19.97
N PRO A 874 -18.87 -8.31 19.93
CA PRO A 874 -19.07 -9.72 19.62
C PRO A 874 -18.68 -10.06 18.18
N TRP A 875 -18.29 -11.33 17.99
CA TRP A 875 -17.90 -11.83 16.67
C TRP A 875 -19.11 -11.85 15.74
N ARG A 876 -20.26 -12.33 16.23
CA ARG A 876 -21.54 -12.27 15.54
C ARG A 876 -22.46 -11.17 16.10
N PRO A 877 -23.25 -10.46 15.27
CA PRO A 877 -24.16 -9.41 15.73
C PRO A 877 -25.16 -9.87 16.80
N GLU A 878 -25.61 -11.12 16.74
CA GLU A 878 -26.59 -11.70 17.65
C GLU A 878 -26.02 -12.18 18.99
N GLU A 879 -24.69 -12.27 19.11
CA GLU A 879 -24.02 -12.67 20.34
C GLU A 879 -23.95 -11.48 21.32
N LYS A 880 -24.13 -11.76 22.61
CA LYS A 880 -23.84 -10.81 23.67
C LYS A 880 -22.37 -10.95 24.06
N SER A 881 -21.56 -9.93 23.81
CA SER A 881 -20.21 -9.85 24.41
C SER A 881 -20.36 -9.27 25.80
N GLU A 882 -20.47 -10.14 26.81
CA GLU A 882 -20.58 -9.72 28.21
C GLU A 882 -19.43 -10.36 29.00
N ALA A 883 -18.18 -10.03 28.66
CA ALA A 883 -17.07 -10.34 29.56
C ALA A 883 -17.21 -9.53 30.88
N GLY A 884 -18.01 -8.46 30.85
CA GLY A 884 -18.39 -7.66 32.01
C GLY A 884 -17.25 -6.83 32.58
N VAL A 885 -16.16 -6.68 31.80
CA VAL A 885 -14.95 -5.96 32.15
C VAL A 885 -15.12 -4.47 31.97
N VAL A 886 -15.81 -4.06 30.90
CA VAL A 886 -16.13 -2.66 30.62
C VAL A 886 -17.58 -2.36 31.05
N PRO A 887 -17.83 -1.39 31.94
CA PRO A 887 -19.18 -1.02 32.36
C PRO A 887 -20.06 -0.55 31.19
N ASP A 888 -21.38 -0.74 31.29
CA ASP A 888 -22.36 -0.28 30.29
C ASP A 888 -22.35 1.25 30.08
N THR A 889 -21.85 2.00 31.07
CA THR A 889 -21.72 3.46 31.02
C THR A 889 -20.51 3.93 30.21
N GLU A 890 -19.62 3.02 29.81
CA GLU A 890 -18.39 3.33 29.09
C GLU A 890 -18.42 2.85 27.63
N PRO A 891 -17.51 3.34 26.76
CA PRO A 891 -17.44 2.87 25.37
C PRO A 891 -17.17 1.38 25.27
N ARG A 892 -18.08 0.65 24.62
CA ARG A 892 -17.95 -0.79 24.32
C ARG A 892 -18.49 -1.08 22.92
N HIS A 893 -18.18 -2.26 22.40
CA HIS A 893 -18.63 -2.73 21.08
C HIS A 893 -18.31 -1.74 19.94
N LEU A 894 -17.13 -1.12 20.03
CA LEU A 894 -16.66 -0.14 19.05
C LEU A 894 -16.43 -0.78 17.68
N GLY A 895 -16.18 -2.09 17.63
CA GLY A 895 -15.80 -2.76 16.40
C GLY A 895 -14.35 -2.46 15.98
N PRO A 896 -13.84 -3.20 14.98
CA PRO A 896 -12.43 -3.12 14.59
C PRO A 896 -12.05 -1.75 14.02
N PHE A 897 -12.96 -1.07 13.30
CA PHE A 897 -12.65 0.19 12.63
C PHE A 897 -12.51 1.37 13.61
N ALA A 898 -13.46 1.54 14.52
CA ALA A 898 -13.41 2.62 15.51
C ALA A 898 -12.28 2.42 16.52
N LEU A 899 -12.10 1.19 17.00
CA LEU A 899 -11.06 0.88 17.98
C LEU A 899 -9.66 1.12 17.41
N ALA A 900 -9.37 0.61 16.20
CA ALA A 900 -8.09 0.85 15.54
C ALA A 900 -7.86 2.33 15.18
N TYR A 901 -8.91 3.10 14.90
CA TYR A 901 -8.77 4.54 14.67
C TYR A 901 -8.31 5.26 15.94
N LEU A 902 -8.88 4.93 17.10
CA LEU A 902 -8.45 5.51 18.37
C LEU A 902 -7.02 5.11 18.74
N GLU A 903 -6.61 3.86 18.43
CA GLU A 903 -5.21 3.45 18.56
C GLU A 903 -4.28 4.29 17.68
N ALA A 904 -4.70 4.56 16.44
CA ALA A 904 -3.95 5.39 15.51
C ALA A 904 -3.75 6.81 16.03
N LEU A 905 -4.78 7.42 16.66
CA LEU A 905 -4.67 8.77 17.20
C LEU A 905 -3.61 8.86 18.31
N VAL A 906 -3.63 7.94 19.29
CA VAL A 906 -2.64 7.94 20.38
C VAL A 906 -1.22 7.73 19.84
N ARG A 907 -1.06 6.86 18.83
CA ARG A 907 0.22 6.69 18.12
C ARG A 907 0.72 8.00 17.51
N VAL A 908 -0.14 8.68 16.77
CA VAL A 908 0.22 9.91 16.05
C VAL A 908 0.53 11.04 17.01
N VAL A 909 -0.20 11.12 18.14
CA VAL A 909 0.09 12.07 19.21
C VAL A 909 1.50 11.88 19.77
N ASP A 910 1.90 10.64 20.12
CA ASP A 910 3.27 10.37 20.60
C ASP A 910 4.32 10.80 19.56
N TRP A 911 4.09 10.48 18.27
CA TRP A 911 4.99 10.92 17.20
C TRP A 911 5.18 12.43 17.16
N ARG A 912 4.09 13.19 17.19
CA ARG A 912 4.13 14.66 17.11
C ARG A 912 4.73 15.29 18.35
N ALA A 913 4.38 14.78 19.54
CA ALA A 913 4.95 15.24 20.80
C ALA A 913 6.47 14.98 20.87
N SER A 914 6.92 13.87 20.30
CA SER A 914 8.35 13.53 20.21
C SER A 914 9.11 14.44 19.24
N GLU A 915 8.48 14.85 18.12
CA GLU A 915 9.12 15.70 17.10
C GLU A 915 9.23 17.17 17.52
N ARG A 916 8.29 17.65 18.34
CA ARG A 916 8.21 19.05 18.78
C ARG A 916 8.11 19.13 20.29
N PRO A 917 9.14 18.68 21.02
CA PRO A 917 9.14 18.73 22.48
C PRO A 917 9.13 20.20 22.95
N SER A 918 8.37 20.49 23.99
CA SER A 918 8.39 21.80 24.65
C SER A 918 9.73 22.06 25.36
N ALA A 919 10.36 20.99 25.85
CA ALA A 919 11.67 20.99 26.47
C ALA A 919 12.50 19.80 25.96
N SER A 920 13.67 20.10 25.41
CA SER A 920 14.68 19.11 25.06
C SER A 920 16.08 19.69 25.17
N VAL A 921 17.08 18.82 25.33
CA VAL A 921 18.49 19.19 25.24
C VAL A 921 19.11 18.44 24.08
N LYS A 922 19.74 19.14 23.14
CA LYS A 922 20.49 18.53 22.02
C LYS A 922 21.96 18.33 22.37
N LEU A 923 22.67 17.39 21.73
CA LEU A 923 24.10 17.20 21.98
C LEU A 923 24.91 18.45 21.68
N SER A 924 24.57 19.12 20.60
CA SER A 924 25.18 20.38 20.17
C SER A 924 25.09 21.49 21.23
N GLU A 925 24.11 21.45 22.13
CA GLU A 925 23.91 22.44 23.20
C GLU A 925 24.77 22.14 24.44
N VAL A 926 24.95 20.86 24.78
CA VAL A 926 25.76 20.41 25.92
C VAL A 926 27.22 20.87 25.79
N ARG A 927 27.74 20.94 24.55
CA ARG A 927 29.14 21.37 24.28
C ARG A 927 29.37 22.88 24.33
N ARG A 928 28.34 23.73 24.25
CA ARG A 928 28.52 25.20 24.29
C ARG A 928 28.72 25.74 25.72
N VAL A 929 28.55 24.90 26.73
CA VAL A 929 28.60 25.25 28.16
C VAL A 929 29.86 24.68 28.85
N GLY A 930 30.73 24.00 28.10
CA GLY A 930 31.95 23.34 28.61
C GLY A 930 33.23 24.08 28.28
#